data_AF-A0A416G8L3-F1
#
_entry.id   AF-A0A416G8L3-F1
#
_cell.length_a   1.000
_cell.length_b   1.000
_cell.length_c   1.000
_cell.angle_alpha   90.00
_cell.angle_beta   90.00
_cell.angle_gamma   90.00
#
_symmetry.space_group_name_H-M   'P 1'
#
loop_
_entity.id
_entity.type
_entity.pdbx_description
1 polymer ?
#
loop_
_entity_poly.entity_id
_entity_poly.type
_entity_poly.pdbx_seq_one_letter_code
_entity_poly.pdbx_strand_id
1 'polypeptide(L)'
;MKNQTIMNRKSAKKLLMVQWSRFQNVCIELEGSTLVTGVNGSGKSTVLDAMTYLLTGNTQFNKAAKDRDRTVLGYVRGDTRSNGEARYLRNGSVVSYIAMEFSDPTLGVPLTVGVCIESPSESGKPVSSWFICPGAAIDDIDFTRIEGNALRITPKNELTVNGEAMKLSSFMGRDRGTEAVLRALGLRVDAAKYRTKLLKMMAFNPENNIDQFIQDCVLEPGKVQSLEELREQKRQFERLRELYESLRQGKIQLEEVLRQSDEYEKKKRVLRIRELMLSYQALREKEEEEKQTKNRYQALKDQYGRLTERAGELIRQQEAAQERLRIAENNDMVKGMQESLDSLKRQIEEADREKKNWEDKLAQILKLKKKISALIKLLEADLPSLSSENTYLETLEQADGETAKKREAFDAFREKVHRQDGIYEENKIHLQDQCKEREKEIGALQEKIRRLESNILVFPAEVENARNKIQRGLEKQGIQTEVHIFAELVQEVTAPEWRKAVETFLGRKRFYIIVDGAHCHKAMQILQKERIYDGNVVITDKLPETEAVEGSAAEILRIPNVYARRYANYLLNGIHLCENLEELHEYPKGGLMRDGMLAKSYAVAMMDMRRTELCLGADAIRCQLEQSRKELEELQVVQRADKEALSQVIKYRDAIKEIDWDGGHYDFGAAYGLKDCGKRRDSLVKDREEIEANPDLPQS
;
A
#
# COMPACT_ATOMS: atom_id res chain seq x y z
N MET A 1 20.83 -8.00 8.94
CA MET A 1 19.54 -8.46 9.49
C MET A 1 19.91 -9.82 9.90
N LYS A 2 20.00 -10.08 11.20
CA LYS A 2 19.99 -11.48 11.62
C LYS A 2 18.84 -12.08 10.82
N ASN A 3 19.10 -13.19 10.14
CA ASN A 3 18.07 -14.19 10.01
C ASN A 3 17.65 -14.48 11.46
N GLN A 4 16.79 -13.62 12.03
CA GLN A 4 15.70 -14.08 12.83
C GLN A 4 15.07 -15.07 11.86
N THR A 5 15.43 -16.34 12.04
CA THR A 5 14.42 -17.38 12.11
C THR A 5 13.19 -16.65 12.59
N ILE A 6 12.25 -16.35 11.69
CA ILE A 6 11.07 -15.58 12.05
C ILE A 6 10.50 -16.40 13.18
N MET A 7 10.75 -15.95 14.41
CA MET A 7 10.27 -16.66 15.57
C MET A 7 8.81 -16.31 15.51
N ASN A 8 8.03 -17.16 14.85
CA ASN A 8 6.57 -17.16 14.87
C ASN A 8 6.06 -17.49 16.28
N ARG A 9 6.74 -16.98 17.31
CA ARG A 9 6.50 -17.25 18.72
C ARG A 9 6.14 -15.95 19.39
N LYS A 10 4.91 -15.90 19.86
CA LYS A 10 4.43 -14.83 20.73
C LYS A 10 5.26 -14.84 22.01
N SER A 11 5.80 -13.70 22.38
CA SER A 11 6.70 -13.55 23.53
C SER A 11 6.02 -12.70 24.60
N ALA A 12 5.96 -13.19 25.84
CA ALA A 12 5.42 -12.43 26.96
C ALA A 12 6.29 -11.19 27.23
N LYS A 13 5.65 -10.06 27.50
CA LYS A 13 6.28 -8.75 27.67
C LYS A 13 6.02 -8.11 29.03
N LYS A 14 4.80 -8.26 29.55
CA LYS A 14 4.40 -7.70 30.84
C LYS A 14 3.44 -8.66 31.55
N LEU A 15 3.51 -8.69 32.88
CA LEU A 15 2.56 -9.36 33.78
C LEU A 15 2.03 -8.33 34.77
N LEU A 16 0.74 -8.04 34.69
CA LEU A 16 0.03 -7.18 35.62
C LEU A 16 -0.74 -8.02 36.64
N MET A 17 -0.62 -7.65 37.91
CA MET A 17 -1.40 -8.19 39.01
C MET A 17 -2.04 -7.05 39.80
N VAL A 18 -3.37 -7.02 39.82
CA VAL A 18 -4.16 -6.08 40.59
C VAL A 18 -4.94 -6.85 41.66
N GLN A 19 -4.76 -6.46 42.92
CA GLN A 19 -5.34 -7.10 44.09
C GLN A 19 -5.16 -8.63 44.14
N TRP A 20 -3.93 -9.09 43.88
CA TRP A 20 -3.56 -10.51 43.95
C TRP A 20 -2.62 -10.77 45.12
N SER A 21 -3.06 -11.56 46.10
CA SER A 21 -2.39 -11.69 47.39
C SER A 21 -2.11 -10.32 48.02
N ARG A 22 -0.86 -10.05 48.39
CA ARG A 22 -0.38 -8.75 48.87
C ARG A 22 -0.07 -7.73 47.75
N PHE A 23 -0.11 -8.13 46.48
CA PHE A 23 0.09 -7.20 45.36
C PHE A 23 -1.17 -6.35 45.15
N GLN A 24 -1.03 -5.02 45.20
CA GLN A 24 -2.13 -4.08 45.01
C GLN A 24 -2.30 -3.68 43.54
N ASN A 25 -1.23 -3.17 42.92
CA ASN A 25 -1.14 -2.89 41.48
C ASN A 25 0.33 -3.00 41.08
N VAL A 26 0.75 -4.15 40.56
CA VAL A 26 2.15 -4.39 40.20
C VAL A 26 2.23 -4.91 38.77
N CYS A 27 3.01 -4.21 37.95
CA CYS A 27 3.36 -4.62 36.60
C CYS A 27 4.82 -5.07 36.58
N ILE A 28 5.06 -6.30 36.13
CA ILE A 28 6.39 -6.91 36.00
C ILE A 28 6.72 -7.00 34.51
N GLU A 29 7.83 -6.41 34.10
CA GLU A 29 8.34 -6.55 32.74
C GLU A 29 9.02 -7.92 32.55
N LEU A 30 8.72 -8.57 31.43
CA LEU A 30 9.22 -9.89 31.05
C LEU A 30 10.00 -9.78 29.74
N GLU A 31 11.27 -10.18 29.77
CA GLU A 31 12.12 -10.22 28.58
C GLU A 31 12.81 -11.59 28.46
N GLY A 32 12.64 -12.21 27.28
CA GLY A 32 13.31 -13.47 26.95
C GLY A 32 13.08 -14.56 27.98
N SER A 33 14.15 -14.96 28.66
CA SER A 33 14.13 -15.92 29.78
C SER A 33 14.22 -15.17 31.10
N THR A 34 13.10 -15.04 31.82
CA THR A 34 13.04 -14.34 33.11
C THR A 34 13.20 -15.33 34.27
N LEU A 35 14.21 -15.13 35.12
CA LEU A 35 14.45 -15.94 36.31
C LEU A 35 13.74 -15.32 37.53
N VAL A 36 12.79 -16.06 38.14
CA VAL A 36 12.15 -15.64 39.40
C VAL A 36 12.88 -16.29 40.59
N THR A 37 13.67 -15.51 41.32
CA THR A 37 14.45 -15.96 42.49
C THR A 37 14.09 -15.18 43.76
N GLY A 38 14.39 -15.74 44.93
CA GLY A 38 14.10 -15.13 46.22
C GLY A 38 13.97 -16.14 47.36
N VAL A 39 14.15 -15.66 48.59
CA VAL A 39 13.96 -16.44 49.82
C VAL A 39 12.52 -16.92 49.96
N ASN A 40 12.30 -18.01 50.70
CA ASN A 40 10.94 -18.51 50.95
C ASN A 40 10.07 -17.41 51.59
N GLY A 41 8.86 -17.22 51.05
CA GLY A 41 7.94 -16.16 51.49
C GLY A 41 8.05 -14.84 50.72
N SER A 42 8.99 -14.69 49.78
CA SER A 42 9.15 -13.46 48.97
C SER A 42 8.08 -13.22 47.90
N GLY A 43 7.08 -14.10 47.77
CA GLY A 43 6.02 -14.00 46.75
C GLY A 43 6.34 -14.70 45.41
N LYS A 44 7.49 -15.38 45.26
CA LYS A 44 7.85 -16.14 44.04
C LYS A 44 6.73 -17.09 43.57
N SER A 45 6.22 -17.92 44.47
CA SER A 45 5.13 -18.85 44.13
C SER A 45 3.84 -18.11 43.79
N THR A 46 3.58 -16.96 44.40
CA THR A 46 2.38 -16.15 44.15
C THR A 46 2.34 -15.60 42.73
N VAL A 47 3.50 -15.17 42.20
CA VAL A 47 3.66 -14.72 40.81
C VAL A 47 3.43 -15.89 39.84
N LEU A 48 4.05 -17.04 40.10
CA LEU A 48 3.88 -18.24 39.28
C LEU A 48 2.45 -18.78 39.32
N ASP A 49 1.79 -18.73 40.47
CA ASP A 49 0.39 -19.12 40.64
C ASP A 49 -0.54 -18.18 39.84
N ALA A 50 -0.25 -16.87 39.79
CA ALA A 50 -1.00 -15.90 38.97
C ALA A 50 -0.91 -16.23 37.47
N MET A 51 0.30 -16.44 36.96
CA MET A 51 0.53 -16.83 35.56
C MET A 51 -0.17 -18.13 35.21
N THR A 52 -0.05 -19.14 36.09
CA THR A 52 -0.67 -20.46 35.90
C THR A 52 -2.18 -20.35 35.92
N TYR A 53 -2.74 -19.54 36.81
CA TYR A 53 -4.18 -19.32 36.90
C TYR A 53 -4.73 -18.68 35.63
N LEU A 54 -4.07 -17.65 35.11
CA LEU A 54 -4.45 -16.98 33.88
C LEU A 54 -4.41 -17.95 32.68
N LEU A 55 -3.31 -18.68 32.51
CA LEU A 55 -3.09 -19.52 31.32
C LEU A 55 -3.89 -20.84 31.33
N THR A 56 -4.19 -21.39 32.51
CA THR A 56 -4.76 -22.75 32.62
C THR A 56 -6.04 -22.85 33.45
N GLY A 57 -6.45 -21.77 34.12
CA GLY A 57 -7.58 -21.78 35.05
C GLY A 57 -7.37 -22.68 36.26
N ASN A 58 -6.12 -23.06 36.54
CA ASN A 58 -5.81 -24.02 37.59
C ASN A 58 -5.98 -23.44 38.99
N THR A 59 -6.87 -24.05 39.77
CA THR A 59 -7.12 -23.66 41.17
C THR A 59 -6.34 -24.45 42.20
N GLN A 60 -5.57 -25.48 41.78
CA GLN A 60 -4.73 -26.28 42.66
C GLN A 60 -3.33 -25.68 42.71
N PHE A 61 -3.12 -24.73 43.62
CA PHE A 61 -1.85 -24.00 43.73
C PHE A 61 -0.80 -24.82 44.49
N ASN A 62 0.44 -24.80 43.97
CA ASN A 62 1.65 -25.38 44.56
C ASN A 62 1.51 -26.78 45.23
N LYS A 63 1.18 -27.80 44.42
CA LYS A 63 0.98 -29.20 44.86
C LYS A 63 2.22 -29.86 45.49
N ALA A 64 3.42 -29.39 45.15
CA ALA A 64 4.70 -29.91 45.65
C ALA A 64 4.94 -29.63 47.15
N ALA A 65 4.36 -28.55 47.69
CA ALA A 65 4.55 -28.15 49.08
C ALA A 65 3.53 -28.76 50.07
N LYS A 66 2.58 -29.61 49.61
CA LYS A 66 1.44 -30.13 50.41
C LYS A 66 0.62 -29.04 51.14
N ASP A 67 0.70 -27.79 50.69
CA ASP A 67 0.09 -26.61 51.31
C ASP A 67 -1.38 -26.48 50.83
N ARG A 68 -2.34 -27.09 51.55
CA ARG A 68 -3.78 -27.12 51.17
C ARG A 68 -4.49 -25.76 51.30
N ASP A 69 -3.81 -24.74 51.81
CA ASP A 69 -4.41 -23.46 52.22
C ASP A 69 -4.41 -22.40 51.11
N ARG A 70 -3.89 -22.70 49.92
CA ARG A 70 -3.85 -21.76 48.79
C ARG A 70 -5.10 -21.89 47.92
N THR A 71 -5.97 -20.90 47.99
CA THR A 71 -7.21 -20.84 47.21
C THR A 71 -7.30 -19.54 46.40
N VAL A 72 -8.13 -19.54 45.34
CA VAL A 72 -8.38 -18.30 44.55
C VAL A 72 -8.99 -17.22 45.44
N LEU A 73 -9.90 -17.60 46.35
CA LEU A 73 -10.49 -16.68 47.32
C LEU A 73 -9.42 -16.07 48.23
N GLY A 74 -8.51 -16.89 48.76
CA GLY A 74 -7.41 -16.41 49.59
C GLY A 74 -6.45 -15.49 48.83
N TYR A 75 -6.21 -15.74 47.54
CA TYR A 75 -5.40 -14.84 46.71
C TYR A 75 -6.09 -13.51 46.46
N VAL A 76 -7.34 -13.50 45.98
CA VAL A 76 -8.08 -12.26 45.67
C VAL A 76 -8.24 -11.38 46.92
N ARG A 77 -8.51 -11.98 48.08
CA ARG A 77 -8.71 -11.24 49.33
C ARG A 77 -7.44 -10.96 50.13
N GLY A 78 -6.31 -11.54 49.74
CA GLY A 78 -5.04 -11.41 50.46
C GLY A 78 -5.08 -12.06 51.85
N ASP A 79 -5.38 -13.37 51.90
CA ASP A 79 -5.40 -14.15 53.14
C ASP A 79 -4.06 -14.06 53.87
N THR A 80 -4.10 -13.55 55.10
CA THR A 80 -2.94 -13.35 55.96
C THR A 80 -2.61 -14.58 56.81
N ARG A 81 -3.43 -15.65 56.71
CA ARG A 81 -3.34 -16.88 57.51
C ARG A 81 -3.48 -16.63 59.02
N SER A 82 -4.10 -15.51 59.41
CA SER A 82 -4.43 -15.19 60.80
C SER A 82 -5.82 -15.74 61.16
N ASN A 83 -5.98 -16.20 62.41
CA ASN A 83 -7.28 -16.62 62.94
C ASN A 83 -7.97 -15.40 63.57
N GLY A 84 -9.06 -14.90 62.97
CA GLY A 84 -9.86 -13.78 63.50
C GLY A 84 -10.50 -12.88 62.42
N GLU A 85 -11.09 -11.76 62.84
CA GLU A 85 -11.75 -10.78 61.94
C GLU A 85 -10.81 -10.14 60.89
N ALA A 86 -9.48 -10.22 61.11
CA ALA A 86 -8.44 -9.70 60.20
C ALA A 86 -7.84 -10.75 59.24
N ARG A 87 -8.54 -11.87 59.01
CA ARG A 87 -8.06 -12.95 58.14
C ARG A 87 -7.72 -12.47 56.73
N TYR A 88 -8.54 -11.60 56.15
CA TYR A 88 -8.35 -11.06 54.80
C TYR A 88 -7.87 -9.62 54.84
N LEU A 89 -6.99 -9.26 53.91
CA LEU A 89 -6.57 -7.87 53.69
C LEU A 89 -7.70 -7.02 53.07
N ARG A 90 -8.65 -7.66 52.37
CA ARG A 90 -9.73 -6.99 51.62
C ARG A 90 -11.10 -7.55 52.02
N ASN A 91 -11.97 -6.65 52.47
CA ASN A 91 -13.34 -6.94 52.90
C ASN A 91 -14.36 -6.35 51.91
N GLY A 92 -15.60 -6.87 51.93
CA GLY A 92 -16.67 -6.45 51.02
C GLY A 92 -16.50 -6.99 49.60
N SER A 93 -17.05 -6.28 48.60
CA SER A 93 -16.92 -6.66 47.18
C SER A 93 -15.53 -6.33 46.65
N VAL A 94 -14.82 -7.33 46.14
CA VAL A 94 -13.42 -7.22 45.69
C VAL A 94 -13.31 -7.63 44.22
N VAL A 95 -12.63 -6.80 43.41
CA VAL A 95 -12.32 -7.08 42.01
C VAL A 95 -10.80 -7.21 41.85
N SER A 96 -10.35 -8.32 41.29
CA SER A 96 -8.93 -8.58 41.04
C SER A 96 -8.69 -8.86 39.56
N TYR A 97 -7.53 -8.43 39.06
CA TYR A 97 -7.10 -8.69 37.70
C TYR A 97 -5.73 -9.37 37.67
N ILE A 98 -5.60 -10.33 36.76
CA ILE A 98 -4.30 -10.81 36.28
C ILE A 98 -4.31 -10.64 34.76
N ALA A 99 -3.34 -9.93 34.21
CA ALA A 99 -3.21 -9.74 32.77
C ALA A 99 -1.77 -9.97 32.30
N MET A 100 -1.62 -10.51 31.10
CA MET A 100 -0.34 -10.70 30.45
C MET A 100 -0.37 -10.13 29.04
N GLU A 101 0.67 -9.36 28.71
CA GLU A 101 0.89 -8.80 27.38
C GLU A 101 1.86 -9.69 26.61
N PHE A 102 1.54 -9.94 25.35
CA PHE A 102 2.36 -10.70 24.41
C PHE A 102 2.66 -9.85 23.17
N SER A 103 3.91 -9.89 22.72
CA SER A 103 4.31 -9.35 21.42
C SER A 103 4.03 -10.39 20.35
N ASP A 104 3.24 -10.02 19.33
CA ASP A 104 2.93 -10.85 18.17
C ASP A 104 3.77 -10.43 16.95
N PRO A 105 4.82 -11.19 16.58
CA PRO A 105 5.73 -10.82 15.51
C PRO A 105 5.12 -10.94 14.10
N THR A 106 4.01 -11.65 13.94
CA THR A 106 3.35 -11.79 12.62
C THR A 106 2.38 -10.66 12.33
N LEU A 107 1.67 -10.16 13.34
CA LEU A 107 0.69 -9.07 13.19
C LEU A 107 1.29 -7.69 13.51
N GLY A 108 2.41 -7.62 14.22
CA GLY A 108 3.05 -6.35 14.60
C GLY A 108 2.28 -5.56 15.66
N VAL A 109 1.23 -6.15 16.26
CA VAL A 109 0.37 -5.52 17.27
C VAL A 109 0.46 -6.26 18.61
N PRO A 110 0.29 -5.57 19.76
CA PRO A 110 0.30 -6.22 21.07
C PRO A 110 -0.95 -7.10 21.25
N LEU A 111 -0.83 -8.15 22.06
CA LEU A 111 -1.94 -9.02 22.45
C LEU A 111 -1.98 -9.09 23.98
N THR A 112 -3.05 -8.55 24.58
CA THR A 112 -3.27 -8.68 26.02
C THR A 112 -4.32 -9.73 26.32
N VAL A 113 -4.01 -10.66 27.21
CA VAL A 113 -4.97 -11.64 27.76
C VAL A 113 -5.08 -11.44 29.25
N GLY A 114 -6.27 -11.58 29.80
CA GLY A 114 -6.48 -11.38 31.22
C GLY A 114 -7.65 -12.14 31.80
N VAL A 115 -7.71 -12.15 33.13
CA VAL A 115 -8.82 -12.68 33.91
C VAL A 115 -9.24 -11.64 34.94
N CYS A 116 -10.53 -11.31 34.91
CA CYS A 116 -11.21 -10.56 35.96
C CYS A 116 -11.77 -11.55 36.99
N ILE A 117 -11.52 -11.31 38.27
CA ILE A 117 -11.98 -12.15 39.37
C ILE A 117 -12.78 -11.29 40.35
N GLU A 118 -14.07 -11.57 40.46
CA GLU A 118 -15.00 -10.83 41.32
C GLU A 118 -15.38 -11.70 42.51
N SER A 119 -15.11 -11.21 43.73
CA SER A 119 -15.48 -11.86 44.99
C SER A 119 -16.50 -10.97 45.72
N PRO A 120 -17.78 -11.38 45.81
CA PRO A 120 -18.84 -10.53 46.36
C PRO A 120 -18.78 -10.39 47.89
N SER A 121 -18.29 -11.42 48.59
CA SER A 121 -18.16 -11.45 50.06
C SER A 121 -17.06 -12.43 50.50
N GLU A 122 -16.70 -12.38 51.79
CA GLU A 122 -15.63 -13.16 52.43
C GLU A 122 -15.86 -14.67 52.39
N SER A 123 -17.12 -15.08 52.28
CA SER A 123 -17.57 -16.48 52.13
C SER A 123 -18.02 -16.81 50.70
N GLY A 124 -18.21 -15.81 49.84
CA GLY A 124 -18.68 -15.97 48.47
C GLY A 124 -17.64 -16.57 47.54
N LYS A 125 -18.05 -17.53 46.71
CA LYS A 125 -17.17 -18.14 45.70
C LYS A 125 -16.77 -17.10 44.64
N PRO A 126 -15.46 -16.86 44.41
CA PRO A 126 -15.03 -15.93 43.37
C PRO A 126 -15.47 -16.38 41.98
N VAL A 127 -15.96 -15.44 41.18
CA VAL A 127 -16.34 -15.64 39.77
C VAL A 127 -15.21 -15.12 38.89
N SER A 128 -14.77 -15.93 37.95
CA SER A 128 -13.61 -15.62 37.10
C SER A 128 -14.03 -15.55 35.64
N SER A 129 -13.69 -14.44 35.01
CA SER A 129 -14.08 -14.06 33.65
C SER A 129 -12.82 -13.73 32.83
N TRP A 130 -12.48 -14.57 31.86
CA TRP A 130 -11.34 -14.38 30.97
C TRP A 130 -11.70 -13.46 29.80
N PHE A 131 -10.76 -12.66 29.35
CA PHE A 131 -10.90 -11.77 28.20
C PHE A 131 -9.61 -11.73 27.38
N ILE A 132 -9.75 -11.34 26.11
CA ILE A 132 -8.66 -11.26 25.14
C ILE A 132 -8.83 -9.94 24.38
N CYS A 133 -7.78 -9.14 24.34
CA CYS A 133 -7.72 -7.84 23.68
C CYS A 133 -6.62 -7.86 22.62
N PRO A 134 -6.94 -8.28 21.38
CA PRO A 134 -6.01 -8.16 20.26
C PRO A 134 -5.78 -6.68 19.93
N GLY A 135 -4.53 -6.30 19.71
CA GLY A 135 -4.16 -4.93 19.34
C GLY A 135 -4.08 -3.94 20.49
N ALA A 136 -4.17 -4.38 21.75
CA ALA A 136 -4.06 -3.53 22.93
C ALA A 136 -2.91 -3.99 23.84
N ALA A 137 -2.09 -3.05 24.28
CA ALA A 137 -1.11 -3.24 25.36
C ALA A 137 -1.81 -3.18 26.72
N ILE A 138 -1.12 -3.60 27.79
CA ILE A 138 -1.68 -3.48 29.16
C ILE A 138 -1.96 -2.03 29.51
N ASP A 139 -1.14 -1.09 29.03
CA ASP A 139 -1.26 0.34 29.32
C ASP A 139 -2.48 0.98 28.62
N ASP A 140 -3.04 0.31 27.60
CA ASP A 140 -4.24 0.74 26.88
C ASP A 140 -5.56 0.31 27.56
N ILE A 141 -5.46 -0.46 28.65
CA ILE A 141 -6.59 -1.03 29.38
C ILE A 141 -6.68 -0.42 30.78
N ASP A 142 -7.86 0.12 31.10
CA ASP A 142 -8.09 0.86 32.33
C ASP A 142 -8.44 -0.06 33.51
N PHE A 143 -7.45 -0.79 34.02
CA PHE A 143 -7.64 -1.70 35.17
C PHE A 143 -7.88 -0.97 36.49
N THR A 144 -7.32 0.23 36.64
CA THR A 144 -7.37 1.01 37.89
C THR A 144 -7.40 2.50 37.60
N ARG A 145 -8.22 3.24 38.36
CA ARG A 145 -8.30 4.71 38.35
C ARG A 145 -7.87 5.27 39.70
N ILE A 146 -7.24 6.44 39.69
CA ILE A 146 -6.94 7.19 40.91
C ILE A 146 -8.10 8.16 41.15
N GLU A 147 -8.87 7.95 42.21
CA GLU A 147 -9.93 8.87 42.65
C GLU A 147 -9.48 9.54 43.95
N GLY A 148 -9.03 10.80 43.85
CA GLY A 148 -8.42 11.51 44.98
C GLY A 148 -7.11 10.86 45.43
N ASN A 149 -7.06 10.34 46.66
CA ASN A 149 -5.88 9.64 47.22
C ASN A 149 -6.08 8.12 47.31
N ALA A 150 -7.15 7.58 46.70
CA ALA A 150 -7.50 6.17 46.75
C ALA A 150 -7.43 5.52 45.36
N LEU A 151 -6.86 4.31 45.29
CA LEU A 151 -6.83 3.49 44.09
C LEU A 151 -8.17 2.76 43.92
N ARG A 152 -8.98 3.16 42.95
CA ARG A 152 -10.21 2.47 42.56
C ARG A 152 -9.90 1.43 41.48
N ILE A 153 -10.48 0.25 41.60
CA ILE A 153 -10.40 -0.79 40.56
C ILE A 153 -11.62 -0.68 39.67
N THR A 154 -11.37 -0.70 38.37
CA THR A 154 -12.43 -0.64 37.37
C THR A 154 -13.16 -1.99 37.35
N PRO A 155 -14.46 -2.04 37.63
CA PRO A 155 -15.22 -3.29 37.55
C PRO A 155 -15.37 -3.77 36.11
N LYS A 156 -15.72 -5.05 35.94
CA LYS A 156 -15.83 -5.71 34.63
C LYS A 156 -16.72 -4.98 33.62
N ASN A 157 -17.80 -4.34 34.08
CA ASN A 157 -18.78 -3.61 33.28
C ASN A 157 -18.32 -2.21 32.84
N GLU A 158 -17.31 -1.64 33.49
CA GLU A 158 -16.76 -0.30 33.20
C GLU A 158 -15.38 -0.39 32.52
N LEU A 159 -14.85 -1.60 32.30
CA LEU A 159 -13.53 -1.81 31.75
C LEU A 159 -13.44 -1.32 30.30
N THR A 160 -12.56 -0.35 30.05
CA THR A 160 -12.32 0.22 28.71
C THR A 160 -10.99 -0.23 28.14
N VAL A 161 -10.96 -0.42 26.82
CA VAL A 161 -9.75 -0.69 26.03
C VAL A 161 -9.66 0.39 24.96
N ASN A 162 -8.54 1.12 24.88
CA ASN A 162 -8.39 2.25 23.96
C ASN A 162 -9.51 3.32 24.08
N GLY A 163 -10.06 3.50 25.28
CA GLY A 163 -11.17 4.43 25.55
C GLY A 163 -12.56 3.92 25.17
N GLU A 164 -12.68 2.71 24.58
CA GLU A 164 -13.96 2.09 24.26
C GLU A 164 -14.37 1.06 25.33
N ALA A 165 -15.64 1.05 25.71
CA ALA A 165 -16.16 0.11 26.71
C ALA A 165 -16.18 -1.33 26.18
N MET A 166 -15.62 -2.27 26.94
CA MET A 166 -15.67 -3.68 26.57
C MET A 166 -17.07 -4.26 26.71
N LYS A 167 -17.51 -4.97 25.67
CA LYS A 167 -18.77 -5.71 25.71
C LYS A 167 -18.70 -6.83 26.74
N LEU A 168 -19.74 -6.98 27.56
CA LEU A 168 -19.83 -8.07 28.55
C LEU A 168 -19.74 -9.47 27.91
N SER A 169 -20.14 -9.62 26.65
CA SER A 169 -20.01 -10.86 25.87
C SER A 169 -18.56 -11.27 25.57
N SER A 170 -17.60 -10.33 25.67
CA SER A 170 -16.18 -10.61 25.48
C SER A 170 -15.56 -11.36 26.66
N PHE A 171 -16.26 -11.42 27.79
CA PHE A 171 -15.83 -12.14 28.97
C PHE A 171 -16.34 -13.58 28.95
N MET A 172 -15.42 -14.52 29.09
CA MET A 172 -15.67 -15.95 28.97
C MET A 172 -15.51 -16.64 30.33
N GLY A 173 -16.33 -17.66 30.58
CA GLY A 173 -16.13 -18.55 31.72
C GLY A 173 -14.83 -19.37 31.60
N ARG A 174 -14.42 -20.04 32.67
CA ARG A 174 -13.11 -20.70 32.81
C ARG A 174 -12.71 -21.59 31.63
N ASP A 175 -13.56 -22.54 31.24
CA ASP A 175 -13.16 -23.56 30.26
C ASP A 175 -13.03 -22.95 28.85
N ARG A 176 -14.05 -22.19 28.42
CA ARG A 176 -14.02 -21.46 27.14
C ARG A 176 -12.92 -20.39 27.11
N GLY A 177 -12.70 -19.73 28.24
CA GLY A 177 -11.72 -18.65 28.39
C GLY A 177 -10.28 -19.13 28.29
N THR A 178 -9.93 -20.19 29.03
CA THR A 178 -8.57 -20.76 28.98
C THR A 178 -8.27 -21.36 27.62
N GLU A 179 -9.25 -22.02 26.98
CA GLU A 179 -9.11 -22.51 25.61
C GLU A 179 -8.91 -21.36 24.61
N ALA A 180 -9.70 -20.29 24.72
CA ALA A 180 -9.55 -19.11 23.87
C ALA A 180 -8.18 -18.43 24.05
N VAL A 181 -7.65 -18.36 25.29
CA VAL A 181 -6.30 -17.85 25.56
C VAL A 181 -5.24 -18.72 24.90
N LEU A 182 -5.31 -20.05 25.03
CA LEU A 182 -4.36 -20.96 24.36
C LEU A 182 -4.39 -20.82 22.84
N ARG A 183 -5.60 -20.73 22.25
CA ARG A 183 -5.75 -20.48 20.81
C ARG A 183 -5.17 -19.13 20.40
N ALA A 184 -5.41 -18.07 21.17
CA ALA A 184 -4.86 -16.74 20.92
C ALA A 184 -3.32 -16.73 21.01
N LEU A 185 -2.73 -17.59 21.85
CA LEU A 185 -1.28 -17.80 21.94
C LEU A 185 -0.72 -18.70 20.83
N GLY A 186 -1.56 -19.25 19.95
CA GLY A 186 -1.15 -20.13 18.85
C GLY A 186 -0.97 -21.60 19.25
N LEU A 187 -1.40 -21.99 20.45
CA LEU A 187 -1.31 -23.36 20.95
C LEU A 187 -2.58 -24.14 20.58
N ARG A 188 -2.45 -25.10 19.65
CA ARG A 188 -3.53 -26.02 19.26
C ARG A 188 -3.47 -27.33 20.06
N VAL A 189 -3.49 -27.21 21.39
CA VAL A 189 -3.43 -28.35 22.32
C VAL A 189 -4.66 -28.31 23.21
N ASP A 190 -5.16 -29.48 23.59
CA ASP A 190 -6.20 -29.62 24.60
C ASP A 190 -5.80 -28.91 25.91
N ALA A 191 -6.69 -28.07 26.44
CA ALA A 191 -6.41 -27.23 27.61
C ALA A 191 -6.12 -28.07 28.86
N ALA A 192 -6.75 -29.25 29.03
CA ALA A 192 -6.52 -30.13 30.16
C ALA A 192 -5.15 -30.83 30.05
N LYS A 193 -4.74 -31.25 28.85
CA LYS A 193 -3.38 -31.77 28.59
C LYS A 193 -2.32 -30.71 28.85
N TYR A 194 -2.51 -29.49 28.33
CA TYR A 194 -1.58 -28.38 28.53
C TYR A 194 -1.43 -28.02 30.00
N ARG A 195 -2.55 -27.91 30.73
CA ARG A 195 -2.57 -27.69 32.18
C ARG A 195 -1.79 -28.76 32.93
N THR A 196 -1.97 -30.03 32.59
CA THR A 196 -1.29 -31.14 33.26
C THR A 196 0.22 -31.08 33.04
N LYS A 197 0.68 -30.82 31.80
CA LYS A 197 2.11 -30.68 31.48
C LYS A 197 2.74 -29.48 32.19
N LEU A 198 2.08 -28.32 32.18
CA LEU A 198 2.58 -27.11 32.85
C LEU A 198 2.71 -27.32 34.36
N LEU A 199 1.73 -27.97 34.99
CA LEU A 199 1.78 -28.27 36.42
C LEU A 199 2.89 -29.27 36.78
N LYS A 200 3.14 -30.29 35.95
CA LYS A 200 4.26 -31.21 36.14
C LYS A 200 5.60 -30.47 36.05
N MET A 201 5.77 -29.57 35.08
CA MET A 201 6.99 -28.75 34.94
C MET A 201 7.26 -27.87 36.17
N MET A 202 6.21 -27.30 36.76
CA MET A 202 6.35 -26.45 37.96
C MET A 202 6.56 -27.24 39.26
N ALA A 203 6.15 -28.51 39.30
CA ALA A 203 6.31 -29.40 40.44
C ALA A 203 7.65 -30.16 40.43
N PHE A 204 8.60 -29.75 39.58
CA PHE A 204 9.91 -30.39 39.44
C PHE A 204 10.65 -30.42 40.78
N ASN A 205 10.89 -31.64 41.29
CA ASN A 205 11.69 -31.90 42.47
C ASN A 205 12.94 -32.68 42.01
N PRO A 206 14.16 -32.13 42.14
CA PRO A 206 15.38 -32.74 41.59
C PRO A 206 15.70 -34.14 42.14
N GLU A 207 15.14 -34.50 43.30
CA GLU A 207 15.35 -35.79 43.96
C GLU A 207 14.64 -36.96 43.25
N ASN A 208 13.67 -36.68 42.37
CA ASN A 208 12.96 -37.70 41.61
C ASN A 208 13.44 -37.73 40.15
N ASN A 209 14.21 -38.77 39.84
CA ASN A 209 14.63 -39.27 38.53
C ASN A 209 14.32 -38.34 37.32
N ILE A 210 15.34 -37.58 36.91
CA ILE A 210 15.29 -36.63 35.78
C ILE A 210 14.82 -37.32 34.49
N ASP A 211 15.19 -38.58 34.29
CA ASP A 211 14.79 -39.37 33.12
C ASP A 211 13.28 -39.62 33.09
N GLN A 212 12.66 -39.90 34.23
CA GLN A 212 11.22 -40.11 34.33
C GLN A 212 10.45 -38.80 34.14
N PHE A 213 11.02 -37.67 34.55
CA PHE A 213 10.47 -36.33 34.28
C PHE A 213 10.56 -35.98 32.79
N ILE A 214 11.69 -36.23 32.12
CA ILE A 214 11.85 -36.02 30.68
C ILE A 214 10.88 -36.92 29.91
N GLN A 215 10.78 -38.19 30.30
CA GLN A 215 9.85 -39.15 29.69
C GLN A 215 8.40 -38.68 29.84
N ASP A 216 7.98 -38.24 31.03
CA ASP A 216 6.61 -37.77 31.27
C ASP A 216 6.28 -36.40 30.65
N CYS A 217 7.27 -35.53 30.47
CA CYS A 217 7.08 -34.16 29.98
C CYS A 217 7.29 -34.02 28.46
N VAL A 218 8.13 -34.85 27.86
CA VAL A 218 8.51 -34.80 26.43
C VAL A 218 7.83 -35.90 25.62
N LEU A 219 7.65 -37.10 26.19
CA LEU A 219 7.03 -38.24 25.49
C LEU A 219 5.57 -38.39 25.93
N GLU A 220 4.64 -38.41 24.97
CA GLU A 220 3.29 -38.89 25.28
C GLU A 220 3.39 -40.41 25.52
N PRO A 221 2.92 -40.95 26.66
CA PRO A 221 2.93 -42.39 26.89
C PRO A 221 1.87 -43.04 26.00
N GLY A 222 2.20 -43.25 24.74
CA GLY A 222 1.46 -44.12 23.83
C GLY A 222 1.76 -45.57 24.18
N LYS A 223 1.03 -46.14 25.14
CA LYS A 223 0.94 -47.60 25.22
C LYS A 223 0.06 -48.05 24.07
N VAL A 224 0.67 -48.40 22.93
CA VAL A 224 -0.02 -49.14 21.88
C VAL A 224 0.04 -50.61 22.31
N GLN A 225 -0.98 -51.10 23.00
CA GLN A 225 -1.01 -52.47 23.54
C GLN A 225 -1.96 -53.39 22.77
N SER A 226 -2.71 -52.91 21.78
CA SER A 226 -3.55 -53.78 20.95
C SER A 226 -3.55 -53.41 19.46
N LEU A 227 -3.69 -54.44 18.62
CA LEU A 227 -3.86 -54.31 17.17
C LEU A 227 -5.23 -53.66 16.82
N GLU A 228 -6.19 -53.70 17.76
CA GLU A 228 -7.47 -53.01 17.68
C GLU A 228 -7.30 -51.49 17.83
N GLU A 229 -6.48 -51.02 18.76
CA GLU A 229 -6.16 -49.59 18.93
C GLU A 229 -5.45 -49.02 17.69
N LEU A 230 -4.56 -49.78 17.05
CA LEU A 230 -3.93 -49.35 15.78
C LEU A 230 -4.94 -49.27 14.63
N ARG A 231 -5.90 -50.20 14.58
CA ARG A 231 -7.00 -50.15 13.59
C ARG A 231 -7.95 -48.99 13.88
N GLU A 232 -8.21 -48.70 15.14
CA GLU A 232 -9.05 -47.57 15.55
C GLU A 232 -8.34 -46.23 15.33
N GLN A 233 -7.04 -46.13 15.62
CA GLN A 233 -6.21 -44.98 15.27
C GLN A 233 -6.13 -44.79 13.76
N LYS A 234 -5.99 -45.86 12.97
CA LYS A 234 -6.04 -45.77 11.50
C LYS A 234 -7.39 -45.26 11.02
N ARG A 235 -8.51 -45.78 11.57
CA ARG A 235 -9.86 -45.28 11.27
C ARG A 235 -10.06 -43.84 11.69
N GLN A 236 -9.53 -43.44 12.84
CA GLN A 236 -9.57 -42.05 13.31
C GLN A 236 -8.74 -41.15 12.42
N PHE A 237 -7.58 -41.63 11.94
CA PHE A 237 -6.73 -40.91 11.00
C PHE A 237 -7.38 -40.77 9.62
N GLU A 238 -8.05 -41.81 9.12
CA GLU A 238 -8.85 -41.77 7.89
C GLU A 238 -10.01 -40.78 8.03
N ARG A 239 -10.76 -40.81 9.15
CA ARG A 239 -11.80 -39.79 9.43
C ARG A 239 -11.23 -38.38 9.55
N LEU A 240 -10.08 -38.20 10.20
CA LEU A 240 -9.40 -36.91 10.32
C LEU A 240 -8.93 -36.41 8.94
N ARG A 241 -8.48 -37.31 8.07
CA ARG A 241 -8.09 -37.00 6.70
C ARG A 241 -9.30 -36.59 5.87
N GLU A 242 -10.41 -37.33 5.93
CA GLU A 242 -11.67 -36.97 5.27
C GLU A 242 -12.21 -35.63 5.77
N LEU A 243 -12.15 -35.39 7.09
CA LEU A 243 -12.57 -34.13 7.70
C LEU A 243 -11.63 -32.98 7.32
N TYR A 244 -10.33 -33.24 7.16
CA TYR A 244 -9.38 -32.26 6.66
C TYR A 244 -9.61 -31.94 5.18
N GLU A 245 -9.90 -32.95 4.35
CA GLU A 245 -10.25 -32.75 2.95
C GLU A 245 -11.56 -31.98 2.80
N SER A 246 -12.58 -32.26 3.63
CA SER A 246 -13.84 -31.50 3.63
C SER A 246 -13.66 -30.07 4.14
N LEU A 247 -12.86 -29.84 5.19
CA LEU A 247 -12.52 -28.50 5.65
C LEU A 247 -11.69 -27.73 4.62
N ARG A 248 -10.80 -28.41 3.89
CA ARG A 248 -10.02 -27.81 2.81
C ARG A 248 -10.93 -27.42 1.64
N GLN A 249 -11.86 -28.27 1.25
CA GLN A 249 -12.85 -27.94 0.23
C GLN A 249 -13.77 -26.80 0.69
N GLY A 250 -14.25 -26.83 1.93
CA GLY A 250 -15.05 -25.76 2.52
C GLY A 250 -14.29 -24.44 2.58
N LYS A 251 -12.98 -24.47 2.87
CA LYS A 251 -12.13 -23.28 2.79
C LYS A 251 -12.05 -22.72 1.37
N ILE A 252 -11.83 -23.56 0.36
CA ILE A 252 -11.78 -23.13 -1.05
C ILE A 252 -13.12 -22.49 -1.47
N GLN A 253 -14.24 -23.12 -1.09
CA GLN A 253 -15.57 -22.58 -1.35
C GLN A 253 -15.81 -21.24 -0.64
N LEU A 254 -15.38 -21.11 0.62
CA LEU A 254 -15.47 -19.85 1.37
C LEU A 254 -14.58 -18.75 0.79
N GLU A 255 -13.38 -19.09 0.31
CA GLU A 255 -12.50 -18.16 -0.41
C GLU A 255 -13.15 -17.68 -1.70
N GLU A 256 -13.86 -18.56 -2.41
CA GLU A 256 -14.62 -18.17 -3.60
C GLU A 256 -15.84 -17.29 -3.27
N VAL A 257 -16.57 -17.60 -2.20
CA VAL A 257 -17.67 -16.75 -1.71
C VAL A 257 -17.15 -15.38 -1.27
N LEU A 258 -16.02 -15.31 -0.57
CA LEU A 258 -15.37 -14.06 -0.20
C LEU A 258 -14.97 -13.26 -1.44
N ARG A 259 -14.36 -13.91 -2.44
CA ARG A 259 -14.00 -13.28 -3.72
C ARG A 259 -15.23 -12.71 -4.44
N GLN A 260 -16.32 -13.47 -4.50
CA GLN A 260 -17.58 -13.02 -5.08
C GLN A 260 -18.24 -11.89 -4.28
N SER A 261 -18.16 -11.93 -2.94
CA SER A 261 -18.65 -10.86 -2.07
C SER A 261 -17.85 -9.57 -2.26
N ASP A 262 -16.52 -9.66 -2.35
CA ASP A 262 -15.66 -8.51 -2.63
C ASP A 262 -15.93 -7.91 -4.02
N GLU A 263 -16.11 -8.75 -5.04
CA GLU A 263 -16.54 -8.30 -6.37
C GLU A 263 -17.92 -7.65 -6.34
N TYR A 264 -18.87 -8.22 -5.60
CA TYR A 264 -20.20 -7.65 -5.41
C TYR A 264 -20.14 -6.29 -4.70
N GLU A 265 -19.37 -6.16 -3.61
CA GLU A 265 -19.19 -4.88 -2.92
C GLU A 265 -18.53 -3.83 -3.83
N LYS A 266 -17.53 -4.21 -4.61
CA LYS A 266 -16.92 -3.31 -5.61
C LYS A 266 -17.95 -2.88 -6.64
N LYS A 267 -18.72 -3.80 -7.21
CA LYS A 267 -19.80 -3.50 -8.18
C LYS A 267 -20.88 -2.61 -7.56
N LYS A 268 -21.25 -2.85 -6.30
CA LYS A 268 -22.23 -2.05 -5.55
C LYS A 268 -21.72 -0.64 -5.28
N ARG A 269 -20.44 -0.47 -4.93
CA ARG A 269 -19.81 0.86 -4.80
C ARG A 269 -19.80 1.59 -6.14
N VAL A 270 -19.41 0.92 -7.22
CA VAL A 270 -19.42 1.50 -8.58
C VAL A 270 -20.83 1.89 -9.01
N LEU A 271 -21.83 1.04 -8.76
CA LEU A 271 -23.24 1.36 -9.03
C LEU A 271 -23.68 2.61 -8.27
N ARG A 272 -23.38 2.69 -6.97
CA ARG A 272 -23.74 3.84 -6.14
C ARG A 272 -23.06 5.13 -6.60
N ILE A 273 -21.80 5.06 -7.04
CA ILE A 273 -21.09 6.19 -7.64
C ILE A 273 -21.76 6.60 -8.96
N ARG A 274 -22.14 5.65 -9.81
CA ARG A 274 -22.84 5.94 -11.08
C ARG A 274 -24.22 6.54 -10.86
N GLU A 275 -25.00 6.04 -9.90
CA GLU A 275 -26.29 6.62 -9.52
C GLU A 275 -26.14 8.07 -9.03
N LEU A 276 -25.10 8.34 -8.23
CA LEU A 276 -24.80 9.68 -7.74
C LEU A 276 -24.33 10.60 -8.88
N MET A 277 -23.55 10.07 -9.83
CA MET A 277 -23.11 10.79 -11.03
C MET A 277 -24.28 11.12 -11.95
N LEU A 278 -25.21 10.19 -12.19
CA LEU A 278 -26.44 10.43 -12.96
C LEU A 278 -27.31 11.49 -12.29
N SER A 279 -27.44 11.43 -10.97
CA SER A 279 -28.17 12.44 -10.19
C SER A 279 -27.51 13.82 -10.30
N TYR A 280 -26.18 13.86 -10.27
CA TYR A 280 -25.41 15.09 -10.46
C TYR A 280 -25.51 15.65 -11.88
N GLN A 281 -25.51 14.79 -12.91
CA GLN A 281 -25.74 15.19 -14.30
C GLN A 281 -27.13 15.79 -14.49
N ALA A 282 -28.18 15.12 -13.98
CA ALA A 282 -29.54 15.63 -14.04
C ALA A 282 -29.67 16.98 -13.31
N LEU A 283 -28.97 17.16 -12.18
CA LEU A 283 -28.92 18.44 -11.48
C LEU A 283 -28.24 19.52 -12.34
N ARG A 284 -27.10 19.23 -12.95
CA ARG A 284 -26.41 20.18 -13.84
C ARG A 284 -27.22 20.55 -15.07
N GLU A 285 -27.89 19.59 -15.69
CA GLU A 285 -28.80 19.85 -16.82
C GLU A 285 -29.90 20.83 -16.39
N LYS A 286 -30.48 20.65 -15.20
CA LYS A 286 -31.48 21.57 -14.65
C LYS A 286 -30.91 22.95 -14.34
N GLU A 287 -29.70 23.04 -13.81
CA GLU A 287 -29.00 24.32 -13.59
C GLU A 287 -28.69 25.05 -14.91
N GLU A 288 -28.31 24.32 -15.97
CA GLU A 288 -28.10 24.88 -17.30
C GLU A 288 -29.41 25.30 -17.97
N GLU A 289 -30.47 24.49 -17.87
CA GLU A 289 -31.81 24.88 -18.31
C GLU A 289 -32.30 26.14 -17.59
N GLU A 290 -32.08 26.25 -16.29
CA GLU A 290 -32.42 27.45 -15.51
C GLU A 290 -31.64 28.66 -16.04
N LYS A 291 -30.33 28.52 -16.26
CA LYS A 291 -29.47 29.59 -16.79
C LYS A 291 -29.89 29.99 -18.20
N GLN A 292 -30.18 29.03 -19.08
CA GLN A 292 -30.67 29.29 -20.44
C GLN A 292 -32.04 29.98 -20.41
N THR A 293 -32.95 29.53 -19.55
CA THR A 293 -34.28 30.14 -19.36
C THR A 293 -34.14 31.57 -18.86
N LYS A 294 -33.23 31.83 -17.93
CA LYS A 294 -32.93 33.17 -17.39
C LYS A 294 -32.35 34.10 -18.46
N ASN A 295 -31.41 33.60 -19.26
CA ASN A 295 -30.86 34.35 -20.40
C ASN A 295 -31.93 34.62 -21.46
N ARG A 296 -32.78 33.64 -21.77
CA ARG A 296 -33.88 33.78 -22.73
C ARG A 296 -34.92 34.78 -22.22
N TYR A 297 -35.22 34.76 -20.93
CA TYR A 297 -36.07 35.76 -20.28
C TYR A 297 -35.47 37.17 -20.38
N GLN A 298 -34.17 37.33 -20.10
CA GLN A 298 -33.48 38.62 -20.28
C GLN A 298 -33.52 39.08 -21.75
N ALA A 299 -33.23 38.21 -22.70
CA ALA A 299 -33.31 38.53 -24.12
C ALA A 299 -34.74 38.91 -24.55
N LEU A 300 -35.77 38.21 -24.06
CA LEU A 300 -37.17 38.53 -24.31
C LEU A 300 -37.56 39.88 -23.68
N LYS A 301 -37.03 40.16 -22.48
CA LYS A 301 -37.24 41.44 -21.79
C LYS A 301 -36.59 42.60 -22.55
N ASP A 302 -35.38 42.41 -23.06
CA ASP A 302 -34.69 43.39 -23.89
C ASP A 302 -35.40 43.57 -25.24
N GLN A 303 -35.86 42.48 -25.85
CA GLN A 303 -36.65 42.53 -27.09
C GLN A 303 -37.99 43.24 -26.87
N TYR A 304 -38.65 42.98 -25.73
CA TYR A 304 -39.85 43.71 -25.34
C TYR A 304 -39.55 45.19 -25.14
N GLY A 305 -38.45 45.54 -24.47
CA GLY A 305 -37.96 46.92 -24.37
C GLY A 305 -37.77 47.58 -25.72
N ARG A 306 -37.04 46.92 -26.63
CA ARG A 306 -36.82 47.40 -28.01
C ARG A 306 -38.11 47.49 -28.82
N LEU A 307 -39.04 46.56 -28.68
CA LEU A 307 -40.35 46.62 -29.34
C LEU A 307 -41.20 47.75 -28.78
N THR A 308 -41.08 48.05 -27.50
CA THR A 308 -41.77 49.18 -26.85
C THR A 308 -41.17 50.50 -27.31
N GLU A 309 -39.85 50.60 -27.38
CA GLU A 309 -39.14 51.74 -27.98
C GLU A 309 -39.50 51.90 -29.45
N ARG A 310 -39.47 50.81 -30.23
CA ARG A 310 -39.83 50.81 -31.64
C ARG A 310 -41.30 51.11 -31.88
N ALA A 311 -42.21 50.68 -31.00
CA ALA A 311 -43.60 51.10 -31.02
C ALA A 311 -43.72 52.61 -30.75
N GLY A 312 -42.97 53.13 -29.77
CA GLY A 312 -42.88 54.56 -29.50
C GLY A 312 -42.22 55.37 -30.63
N GLU A 313 -41.26 54.78 -31.35
CA GLU A 313 -40.67 55.35 -32.56
C GLU A 313 -41.64 55.29 -33.73
N LEU A 314 -42.39 54.21 -33.90
CA LEU A 314 -43.42 54.07 -34.93
C LEU A 314 -44.58 55.03 -34.69
N ILE A 315 -44.97 55.26 -33.44
CA ILE A 315 -45.94 56.30 -33.06
C ILE A 315 -45.37 57.67 -33.43
N ARG A 316 -44.10 57.97 -33.07
CA ARG A 316 -43.44 59.22 -33.47
C ARG A 316 -43.27 59.36 -34.99
N GLN A 317 -43.00 58.27 -35.70
CA GLN A 317 -42.91 58.23 -37.16
C GLN A 317 -44.28 58.39 -37.79
N GLN A 318 -45.35 57.86 -37.19
CA GLN A 318 -46.73 58.05 -37.62
C GLN A 318 -47.15 59.51 -37.41
N GLU A 319 -46.84 60.11 -36.26
CA GLU A 319 -47.06 61.53 -35.99
C GLU A 319 -46.25 62.41 -36.96
N ALA A 320 -44.98 62.07 -37.19
CA ALA A 320 -44.14 62.76 -38.16
C ALA A 320 -44.58 62.52 -39.61
N ALA A 321 -45.13 61.35 -39.95
CA ALA A 321 -45.69 61.05 -41.25
C ALA A 321 -47.05 61.74 -41.45
N GLN A 322 -47.86 61.88 -40.42
CA GLN A 322 -49.08 62.70 -40.42
C GLN A 322 -48.72 64.18 -40.57
N GLU A 323 -47.68 64.66 -39.91
CA GLU A 323 -47.18 66.02 -40.08
C GLU A 323 -46.55 66.21 -41.46
N ARG A 324 -45.84 65.21 -42.01
CA ARG A 324 -45.39 65.20 -43.41
C ARG A 324 -46.53 65.17 -44.40
N LEU A 325 -47.62 64.44 -44.13
CA LEU A 325 -48.83 64.47 -44.95
C LEU A 325 -49.41 65.88 -44.93
N ARG A 326 -49.44 66.50 -43.75
CA ARG A 326 -49.86 67.90 -43.54
C ARG A 326 -48.95 68.93 -44.21
N ILE A 327 -47.65 68.64 -44.31
CA ILE A 327 -46.63 69.46 -45.01
C ILE A 327 -46.66 69.20 -46.52
N ALA A 328 -46.87 67.97 -46.96
CA ALA A 328 -47.00 67.57 -48.36
C ALA A 328 -48.33 68.06 -48.97
N GLU A 329 -49.41 68.06 -48.19
CA GLU A 329 -50.66 68.78 -48.48
C GLU A 329 -50.44 70.31 -48.57
N ASN A 330 -49.33 70.81 -48.04
CA ASN A 330 -48.93 72.22 -48.04
C ASN A 330 -47.70 72.56 -48.94
N ASN A 331 -47.28 71.66 -49.85
CA ASN A 331 -46.19 71.81 -50.86
C ASN A 331 -44.73 71.92 -50.37
N ASP A 332 -43.85 71.01 -50.86
CA ASP A 332 -42.72 71.29 -51.81
C ASP A 332 -41.94 69.99 -52.13
N MET A 333 -42.09 69.45 -53.35
CA MET A 333 -41.63 68.10 -53.77
C MET A 333 -40.10 67.88 -53.76
N VAL A 334 -39.29 68.94 -53.79
CA VAL A 334 -37.84 68.84 -54.06
C VAL A 334 -37.02 68.47 -52.82
N LYS A 335 -37.43 68.91 -51.61
CA LYS A 335 -36.71 68.59 -50.35
C LYS A 335 -36.84 67.12 -49.93
N GLY A 336 -38.00 66.50 -50.16
CA GLY A 336 -38.26 65.11 -49.74
C GLY A 336 -37.45 64.05 -50.50
N MET A 337 -37.04 64.35 -51.74
CA MET A 337 -36.31 63.41 -52.59
C MET A 337 -34.80 63.39 -52.26
N GLN A 338 -34.20 64.54 -51.91
CA GLN A 338 -32.82 64.63 -51.41
C GLN A 338 -32.65 63.97 -50.04
N GLU A 339 -33.59 64.16 -49.11
CA GLU A 339 -33.56 63.49 -47.80
C GLU A 339 -33.69 61.97 -47.93
N SER A 340 -34.40 61.47 -48.94
CA SER A 340 -34.55 60.03 -49.23
C SER A 340 -33.25 59.41 -49.77
N LEU A 341 -32.52 60.13 -50.64
CA LEU A 341 -31.22 59.70 -51.16
C LEU A 341 -30.15 59.65 -50.05
N ASP A 342 -30.12 60.63 -49.16
CA ASP A 342 -29.17 60.65 -48.04
C ASP A 342 -29.47 59.55 -47.00
N SER A 343 -30.75 59.20 -46.82
CA SER A 343 -31.19 58.04 -46.03
C SER A 343 -30.66 56.72 -46.62
N LEU A 344 -30.79 56.52 -47.95
CA LEU A 344 -30.32 55.31 -48.63
C LEU A 344 -28.80 55.17 -48.58
N LYS A 345 -28.06 56.27 -48.73
CA LYS A 345 -26.59 56.27 -48.57
C LYS A 345 -26.17 55.80 -47.19
N ARG A 346 -26.79 56.31 -46.11
CA ARG A 346 -26.49 55.85 -44.74
C ARG A 346 -26.80 54.38 -44.53
N GLN A 347 -27.88 53.87 -45.11
CA GLN A 347 -28.25 52.46 -45.02
C GLN A 347 -27.28 51.54 -45.78
N ILE A 348 -26.75 51.98 -46.93
CA ILE A 348 -25.72 51.26 -47.67
C ILE A 348 -24.41 51.21 -46.86
N GLU A 349 -23.98 52.33 -46.26
CA GLU A 349 -22.80 52.37 -45.38
C GLU A 349 -22.95 51.48 -44.14
N GLU A 350 -24.14 51.39 -43.58
CA GLU A 350 -24.45 50.49 -42.47
C GLU A 350 -24.41 49.01 -42.91
N ALA A 351 -24.97 48.69 -44.08
CA ALA A 351 -24.89 47.35 -44.66
C ALA A 351 -23.45 46.95 -45.02
N ASP A 352 -22.60 47.85 -45.52
CA ASP A 352 -21.19 47.56 -45.79
C ASP A 352 -20.39 47.31 -44.48
N ARG A 353 -20.71 48.03 -43.39
CA ARG A 353 -20.12 47.76 -42.06
C ARG A 353 -20.56 46.40 -41.52
N GLU A 354 -21.84 46.06 -41.64
CA GLU A 354 -22.36 44.75 -41.26
C GLU A 354 -21.71 43.63 -42.08
N LYS A 355 -21.57 43.82 -43.39
CA LYS A 355 -20.91 42.86 -44.29
C LYS A 355 -19.48 42.57 -43.83
N LYS A 356 -18.70 43.60 -43.53
CA LYS A 356 -17.33 43.46 -43.03
C LYS A 356 -17.27 42.66 -41.72
N ASN A 357 -18.19 42.89 -40.80
CA ASN A 357 -18.29 42.11 -39.55
C ASN A 357 -18.58 40.62 -39.83
N TRP A 358 -19.45 40.32 -40.80
CA TRP A 358 -19.72 38.94 -41.21
C TRP A 358 -18.51 38.27 -41.90
N GLU A 359 -17.72 39.02 -42.68
CA GLU A 359 -16.47 38.54 -43.28
C GLU A 359 -15.44 38.16 -42.20
N ASP A 360 -15.27 39.01 -41.19
CA ASP A 360 -14.36 38.74 -40.07
C ASP A 360 -14.76 37.49 -39.28
N LYS A 361 -16.06 37.30 -39.03
CA LYS A 361 -16.61 36.10 -38.39
C LYS A 361 -16.41 34.84 -39.24
N LEU A 362 -16.61 34.92 -40.56
CA LEU A 362 -16.38 33.80 -41.47
C LEU A 362 -14.90 33.41 -41.51
N ALA A 363 -13.99 34.38 -41.46
CA ALA A 363 -12.55 34.12 -41.38
C ALA A 363 -12.16 33.34 -40.11
N GLN A 364 -12.81 33.59 -38.98
CA GLN A 364 -12.62 32.82 -37.75
C GLN A 364 -13.07 31.36 -37.91
N ILE A 365 -14.21 31.12 -38.56
CA ILE A 365 -14.71 29.77 -38.87
C ILE A 365 -13.74 29.00 -39.79
N LEU A 366 -13.20 29.66 -40.82
CA LEU A 366 -12.20 29.05 -41.70
C LEU A 366 -10.90 28.69 -40.96
N LYS A 367 -10.47 29.53 -40.01
CA LYS A 367 -9.30 29.25 -39.16
C LYS A 367 -9.58 28.06 -38.24
N LEU A 368 -10.76 27.99 -37.64
CA LEU A 368 -11.20 26.85 -36.83
C LEU A 368 -11.19 25.56 -37.64
N LYS A 369 -11.80 25.54 -38.83
CA LYS A 369 -11.81 24.37 -39.71
C LYS A 369 -10.42 23.84 -40.00
N LYS A 370 -9.46 24.72 -40.35
CA LYS A 370 -8.07 24.33 -40.60
C LYS A 370 -7.44 23.62 -39.40
N LYS A 371 -7.68 24.13 -38.18
CA LYS A 371 -7.17 23.51 -36.95
C LYS A 371 -7.82 22.15 -36.68
N ILE A 372 -9.14 22.04 -36.85
CA ILE A 372 -9.88 20.78 -36.71
C ILE A 372 -9.36 19.74 -37.70
N SER A 373 -9.18 20.09 -38.97
CA SER A 373 -8.66 19.16 -39.99
C SER A 373 -7.24 18.69 -39.69
N ALA A 374 -6.39 19.57 -39.15
CA ALA A 374 -5.04 19.17 -38.72
C ALA A 374 -5.09 18.21 -37.52
N LEU A 375 -5.98 18.48 -36.56
CA LEU A 375 -6.16 17.63 -35.38
C LEU A 375 -6.72 16.24 -35.74
N ILE A 376 -7.67 16.16 -36.66
CA ILE A 376 -8.23 14.88 -37.14
C ILE A 376 -7.13 13.99 -37.72
N LYS A 377 -6.24 14.54 -38.56
CA LYS A 377 -5.10 13.80 -39.13
C LYS A 377 -4.13 13.31 -38.06
N LEU A 378 -3.95 14.11 -37.01
CA LEU A 378 -3.02 13.82 -35.93
C LEU A 378 -3.56 12.72 -34.98
N LEU A 379 -4.88 12.67 -34.80
CA LEU A 379 -5.59 11.72 -33.94
C LEU A 379 -6.12 10.48 -34.70
N GLU A 380 -5.84 10.35 -35.99
CA GLU A 380 -6.41 9.31 -36.85
C GLU A 380 -6.14 7.89 -36.35
N ALA A 381 -4.95 7.65 -35.79
CA ALA A 381 -4.56 6.35 -35.24
C ALA A 381 -5.34 5.98 -33.97
N ASP A 382 -5.64 6.97 -33.13
CA ASP A 382 -6.28 6.77 -31.81
C ASP A 382 -7.81 6.86 -31.89
N LEU A 383 -8.33 7.60 -32.87
CA LEU A 383 -9.76 7.80 -33.13
C LEU A 383 -10.08 7.67 -34.64
N PRO A 384 -10.05 6.44 -35.18
CA PRO A 384 -10.33 6.21 -36.60
C PRO A 384 -11.78 6.54 -37.01
N SER A 385 -12.72 6.63 -36.06
CA SER A 385 -14.11 7.04 -36.32
C SER A 385 -14.29 8.56 -36.54
N LEU A 386 -13.25 9.38 -36.31
CA LEU A 386 -13.32 10.83 -36.54
C LEU A 386 -13.24 11.21 -38.02
N SER A 387 -12.67 10.37 -38.89
CA SER A 387 -12.57 10.68 -40.32
C SER A 387 -13.85 10.37 -41.09
N SER A 388 -14.68 9.43 -40.60
CA SER A 388 -15.89 8.96 -41.30
C SER A 388 -17.20 9.67 -40.91
N GLU A 389 -17.26 10.33 -39.75
CA GLU A 389 -18.51 10.90 -39.19
C GLU A 389 -18.67 12.43 -39.35
N ASN A 390 -17.74 13.12 -40.04
CA ASN A 390 -17.55 14.57 -39.92
C ASN A 390 -18.05 15.44 -41.09
N THR A 391 -19.12 15.04 -41.79
CA THR A 391 -19.70 15.79 -42.92
C THR A 391 -20.04 17.25 -42.61
N TYR A 392 -20.48 17.56 -41.38
CA TYR A 392 -20.81 18.93 -40.96
C TYR A 392 -19.59 19.76 -40.52
N LEU A 393 -18.50 19.13 -40.06
CA LEU A 393 -17.26 19.83 -39.74
C LEU A 393 -16.47 20.24 -41.00
N GLU A 394 -16.62 19.47 -42.07
CA GLU A 394 -16.04 19.81 -43.38
C GLU A 394 -16.80 20.93 -44.09
N THR A 395 -18.07 21.16 -43.76
CA THR A 395 -18.97 22.13 -44.41
C THR A 395 -19.23 23.39 -43.58
N LEU A 396 -18.43 23.65 -42.54
CA LEU A 396 -18.60 24.82 -41.65
C LEU A 396 -18.67 26.16 -42.40
N GLU A 397 -17.92 26.31 -43.49
CA GLU A 397 -17.86 27.52 -44.33
C GLU A 397 -19.03 27.71 -45.30
N GLN A 398 -19.87 26.69 -45.52
CA GLN A 398 -20.94 26.76 -46.50
C GLN A 398 -22.13 27.55 -45.95
N ALA A 399 -22.80 28.35 -46.78
CA ALA A 399 -24.00 29.08 -46.38
C ALA A 399 -25.24 28.17 -46.25
N ASP A 400 -25.20 26.99 -46.89
CA ASP A 400 -26.28 26.01 -46.87
C ASP A 400 -26.07 25.03 -45.71
N GLY A 401 -27.13 24.82 -44.92
CA GLY A 401 -27.12 23.95 -43.73
C GLY A 401 -27.63 24.66 -42.47
N GLU A 402 -28.21 23.88 -41.54
CA GLU A 402 -28.72 24.42 -40.28
C GLU A 402 -27.56 24.76 -39.33
N THR A 403 -27.49 26.02 -38.90
CA THR A 403 -26.50 26.51 -37.91
C THR A 403 -26.48 25.67 -36.64
N ALA A 404 -27.65 25.16 -36.21
CA ALA A 404 -27.78 24.28 -35.06
C ALA A 404 -27.02 22.95 -35.24
N LYS A 405 -27.15 22.30 -36.40
CA LYS A 405 -26.46 21.03 -36.70
C LYS A 405 -24.95 21.19 -36.78
N LYS A 406 -24.45 22.32 -37.30
CA LYS A 406 -23.01 22.63 -37.31
C LYS A 406 -22.45 22.77 -35.90
N ARG A 407 -23.21 23.42 -35.01
CA ARG A 407 -22.83 23.56 -33.60
C ARG A 407 -22.85 22.22 -32.87
N GLU A 408 -23.90 21.42 -33.06
CA GLU A 408 -23.99 20.06 -32.50
C GLU A 408 -22.83 19.17 -32.97
N ALA A 409 -22.44 19.25 -34.24
CA ALA A 409 -21.29 18.51 -34.76
C ALA A 409 -19.97 18.95 -34.10
N PHE A 410 -19.79 20.25 -33.87
CA PHE A 410 -18.63 20.78 -33.15
C PHE A 410 -18.61 20.33 -31.68
N ASP A 411 -19.73 20.38 -30.99
CA ASP A 411 -19.85 19.96 -29.59
C ASP A 411 -19.63 18.43 -29.44
N ALA A 412 -20.18 17.62 -30.34
CA ALA A 412 -19.94 16.18 -30.37
C ALA A 412 -18.46 15.83 -30.64
N PHE A 413 -17.81 16.57 -31.54
CA PHE A 413 -16.38 16.43 -31.79
C PHE A 413 -15.55 16.81 -30.56
N ARG A 414 -15.89 17.92 -29.91
CA ARG A 414 -15.28 18.40 -28.67
C ARG A 414 -15.34 17.33 -27.58
N GLU A 415 -16.49 16.70 -27.34
CA GLU A 415 -16.62 15.67 -26.31
C GLU A 415 -15.70 14.47 -26.57
N LYS A 416 -15.62 14.00 -27.82
CA LYS A 416 -14.72 12.90 -28.21
C LYS A 416 -13.26 13.27 -27.97
N VAL A 417 -12.85 14.47 -28.39
CA VAL A 417 -11.47 14.94 -28.21
C VAL A 417 -11.13 15.16 -26.73
N HIS A 418 -12.01 15.72 -25.92
CA HIS A 418 -11.76 15.87 -24.48
C HIS A 418 -11.65 14.53 -23.74
N ARG A 419 -12.45 13.53 -24.13
CA ARG A 419 -12.30 12.17 -23.60
C ARG A 419 -10.92 11.61 -23.90
N GLN A 420 -10.44 11.82 -25.13
CA GLN A 420 -9.10 11.42 -25.53
C GLN A 420 -8.00 12.21 -24.81
N ASP A 421 -8.16 13.52 -24.61
CA ASP A 421 -7.23 14.34 -23.83
C ASP A 421 -7.11 13.85 -22.38
N GLY A 422 -8.20 13.37 -21.78
CA GLY A 422 -8.18 12.71 -20.47
C GLY A 422 -7.26 11.48 -20.45
N ILE A 423 -7.36 10.61 -21.47
CA ILE A 423 -6.49 9.44 -21.62
C ILE A 423 -5.02 9.87 -21.81
N TYR A 424 -4.78 10.90 -22.62
CA TYR A 424 -3.43 11.44 -22.81
C TYR A 424 -2.85 12.06 -21.54
N GLU A 425 -3.65 12.70 -20.69
CA GLU A 425 -3.17 13.20 -19.38
C GLU A 425 -2.73 12.05 -18.48
N GLU A 426 -3.56 10.99 -18.36
CA GLU A 426 -3.20 9.81 -17.56
C GLU A 426 -1.91 9.15 -18.09
N ASN A 427 -1.81 8.94 -19.39
CA ASN A 427 -0.63 8.37 -20.04
C ASN A 427 0.61 9.26 -19.84
N LYS A 428 0.46 10.58 -19.93
CA LYS A 428 1.55 11.53 -19.69
C LYS A 428 2.10 11.41 -18.28
N ILE A 429 1.22 11.36 -17.27
CA ILE A 429 1.63 11.22 -15.86
C ILE A 429 2.37 9.90 -15.67
N HIS A 430 1.80 8.80 -16.18
CA HIS A 430 2.41 7.48 -16.07
C HIS A 430 3.81 7.41 -16.72
N LEU A 431 3.94 7.89 -17.96
CA LEU A 431 5.21 7.92 -18.68
C LEU A 431 6.23 8.86 -18.02
N GLN A 432 5.80 9.98 -17.44
CA GLN A 432 6.68 10.88 -16.69
C GLN A 432 7.25 10.21 -15.44
N ASP A 433 6.43 9.48 -14.70
CA ASP A 433 6.87 8.77 -13.50
C ASP A 433 7.83 7.62 -13.86
N GLN A 434 7.53 6.85 -14.91
CA GLN A 434 8.42 5.83 -15.46
C GLN A 434 9.77 6.41 -15.91
N CYS A 435 9.76 7.54 -16.64
CA CYS A 435 10.98 8.22 -17.05
C CYS A 435 11.85 8.61 -15.85
N LYS A 436 11.24 9.19 -14.80
CA LYS A 436 11.95 9.60 -13.57
C LYS A 436 12.52 8.40 -12.81
N GLU A 437 11.78 7.31 -12.73
CA GLU A 437 12.25 6.08 -12.07
C GLU A 437 13.45 5.49 -12.80
N ARG A 438 13.37 5.36 -14.13
CA ARG A 438 14.49 4.91 -14.97
C ARG A 438 15.69 5.85 -14.92
N GLU A 439 15.48 7.16 -14.83
CA GLU A 439 16.59 8.12 -14.65
C GLU A 439 17.35 7.88 -13.34
N LYS A 440 16.64 7.56 -12.26
CA LYS A 440 17.27 7.19 -10.98
C LYS A 440 18.05 5.88 -11.09
N GLU A 441 17.48 4.87 -11.72
CA GLU A 441 18.13 3.57 -11.93
C GLU A 441 19.38 3.69 -12.81
N ILE A 442 19.30 4.45 -13.91
CA ILE A 442 20.45 4.76 -14.77
C ILE A 442 21.54 5.49 -13.98
N GLY A 443 21.18 6.50 -13.19
CA GLY A 443 22.13 7.22 -12.35
C GLY A 443 22.83 6.30 -11.34
N ALA A 444 22.09 5.37 -10.72
CA ALA A 444 22.65 4.38 -9.81
C ALA A 444 23.59 3.38 -10.51
N LEU A 445 23.22 2.89 -11.70
CA LEU A 445 24.06 2.00 -12.51
C LEU A 445 25.33 2.71 -13.01
N GLN A 446 25.24 3.96 -13.44
CA GLN A 446 26.39 4.76 -13.84
C GLN A 446 27.37 4.96 -12.67
N GLU A 447 26.88 5.24 -11.47
CA GLU A 447 27.72 5.34 -10.28
C GLU A 447 28.36 3.99 -9.91
N LYS A 448 27.60 2.87 -10.04
CA LYS A 448 28.15 1.51 -9.87
C LYS A 448 29.29 1.25 -10.85
N ILE A 449 29.10 1.56 -12.13
CA ILE A 449 30.14 1.41 -13.17
C ILE A 449 31.37 2.26 -12.85
N ARG A 450 31.19 3.53 -12.44
CA ARG A 450 32.32 4.42 -12.08
C ARG A 450 33.16 3.86 -10.93
N ARG A 451 32.51 3.28 -9.91
CA ARG A 451 33.22 2.62 -8.79
C ARG A 451 33.96 1.37 -9.27
N LEU A 452 33.35 0.54 -10.11
CA LEU A 452 33.99 -0.65 -10.68
C LEU A 452 35.18 -0.29 -11.58
N GLU A 453 35.08 0.76 -12.40
CA GLU A 453 36.18 1.29 -13.22
C GLU A 453 37.34 1.82 -12.39
N SER A 454 37.06 2.31 -11.18
CA SER A 454 38.07 2.70 -10.18
C SER A 454 38.67 1.50 -9.43
N ASN A 455 38.43 0.27 -9.91
CA ASN A 455 38.85 -0.99 -9.30
C ASN A 455 38.32 -1.21 -7.87
N ILE A 456 37.15 -0.66 -7.56
CA ILE A 456 36.46 -0.82 -6.29
C ILE A 456 35.29 -1.76 -6.49
N LEU A 457 35.34 -2.94 -5.85
CA LEU A 457 34.23 -3.89 -5.87
C LEU A 457 32.99 -3.28 -5.19
N VAL A 458 31.83 -3.39 -5.84
CA VAL A 458 30.58 -2.79 -5.36
C VAL A 458 29.70 -3.86 -4.75
N PHE A 459 29.28 -3.63 -3.50
CA PHE A 459 28.37 -4.50 -2.76
C PHE A 459 27.00 -3.82 -2.57
N PRO A 460 25.96 -4.58 -2.20
CA PRO A 460 24.66 -4.00 -1.85
C PRO A 460 24.79 -2.89 -0.80
N ALA A 461 24.04 -1.79 -1.00
CA ALA A 461 24.16 -0.58 -0.19
C ALA A 461 23.95 -0.84 1.31
N GLU A 462 23.10 -1.80 1.66
CA GLU A 462 22.80 -2.16 3.04
C GLU A 462 24.00 -2.86 3.72
N VAL A 463 24.75 -3.67 2.96
CA VAL A 463 25.98 -4.33 3.41
C VAL A 463 27.09 -3.30 3.60
N GLU A 464 27.26 -2.39 2.64
CA GLU A 464 28.22 -1.28 2.70
C GLU A 464 27.97 -0.37 3.90
N ASN A 465 26.70 0.00 4.12
CA ASN A 465 26.29 0.79 5.27
C ASN A 465 26.59 0.08 6.60
N ALA A 466 26.37 -1.23 6.67
CA ALA A 466 26.69 -2.02 7.85
C ALA A 466 28.21 -2.06 8.11
N ARG A 467 29.03 -2.32 7.09
CA ARG A 467 30.50 -2.27 7.16
C ARG A 467 30.96 -0.92 7.70
N ASN A 468 30.51 0.17 7.10
CA ASN A 468 30.91 1.53 7.47
C ASN A 468 30.52 1.89 8.92
N LYS A 469 29.34 1.47 9.38
CA LYS A 469 28.92 1.70 10.77
C LYS A 469 29.78 0.91 11.76
N ILE A 470 30.11 -0.34 11.45
CA ILE A 470 30.97 -1.17 12.30
C ILE A 470 32.39 -0.62 12.34
N GLN A 471 32.96 -0.28 11.18
CA GLN A 471 34.27 0.36 11.05
C GLN A 471 34.38 1.63 11.91
N ARG A 472 33.45 2.59 11.73
CA ARG A 472 33.41 3.82 12.54
C ARG A 472 33.21 3.55 14.03
N GLY A 473 32.42 2.53 14.37
CA GLY A 473 32.19 2.13 15.76
C GLY A 473 33.46 1.62 16.44
N LEU A 474 34.29 0.87 15.71
CA LEU A 474 35.57 0.36 16.20
C LEU A 474 36.61 1.47 16.31
N GLU A 475 36.67 2.36 15.30
CA GLU A 475 37.55 3.54 15.31
C GLU A 475 37.26 4.47 16.49
N LYS A 476 35.97 4.71 16.81
CA LYS A 476 35.56 5.49 18.00
C LYS A 476 36.03 4.88 19.32
N GLN A 477 36.30 3.58 19.36
CA GLN A 477 36.83 2.87 20.52
C GLN A 477 38.36 2.78 20.51
N GLY A 478 39.03 3.47 19.57
CA GLY A 478 40.48 3.47 19.43
C GLY A 478 41.04 2.19 18.82
N ILE A 479 40.21 1.40 18.11
CA ILE A 479 40.62 0.12 17.52
C ILE A 479 40.82 0.33 16.03
N GLN A 480 42.06 0.22 15.59
CA GLN A 480 42.43 0.24 14.18
C GLN A 480 42.47 -1.21 13.68
N THR A 481 41.34 -1.69 13.20
CA THR A 481 41.22 -3.00 12.52
C THR A 481 40.47 -2.81 11.22
N GLU A 482 40.82 -3.59 10.22
CA GLU A 482 40.09 -3.63 8.96
C GLU A 482 38.82 -4.48 9.12
N VAL A 483 37.69 -3.94 8.67
CA VAL A 483 36.39 -4.62 8.67
C VAL A 483 36.09 -5.02 7.24
N HIS A 484 36.19 -6.32 6.98
CA HIS A 484 36.09 -6.85 5.63
C HIS A 484 34.76 -7.49 5.33
N ILE A 485 34.37 -7.52 4.06
CA ILE A 485 33.28 -8.35 3.56
C ILE A 485 33.87 -9.67 3.06
N PHE A 486 33.31 -10.81 3.46
CA PHE A 486 33.85 -12.13 3.12
C PHE A 486 34.17 -12.30 1.63
N ALA A 487 33.28 -11.85 0.73
CA ALA A 487 33.49 -11.94 -0.71
C ALA A 487 34.77 -11.24 -1.20
N GLU A 488 35.16 -10.12 -0.57
CA GLU A 488 36.34 -9.34 -0.96
C GLU A 488 37.66 -10.01 -0.54
N LEU A 489 37.60 -10.94 0.41
CA LEU A 489 38.76 -11.70 0.90
C LEU A 489 39.06 -12.94 0.04
N VAL A 490 38.19 -13.28 -0.91
CA VAL A 490 38.40 -14.38 -1.85
C VAL A 490 39.20 -13.86 -3.05
N GLN A 491 40.48 -14.21 -3.11
CA GLN A 491 41.40 -13.72 -4.12
C GLN A 491 41.15 -14.37 -5.49
N GLU A 492 40.90 -15.68 -5.51
CA GLU A 492 40.78 -16.45 -6.75
C GLU A 492 39.81 -17.62 -6.57
N VAL A 493 39.12 -17.96 -7.65
CA VAL A 493 38.31 -19.18 -7.77
C VAL A 493 38.95 -20.03 -8.86
N THR A 494 39.56 -21.16 -8.47
CA THR A 494 40.40 -21.99 -9.36
C THR A 494 39.60 -22.68 -10.47
N ALA A 495 38.31 -22.95 -10.23
CA ALA A 495 37.38 -23.55 -11.18
C ALA A 495 36.22 -22.57 -11.50
N PRO A 496 36.38 -21.67 -12.48
CA PRO A 496 35.42 -20.59 -12.77
C PRO A 496 34.01 -21.07 -13.14
N GLU A 497 33.89 -22.24 -13.75
CA GLU A 497 32.62 -22.87 -14.15
C GLU A 497 31.70 -23.16 -12.94
N TRP A 498 32.28 -23.35 -11.76
CA TRP A 498 31.55 -23.59 -10.50
C TRP A 498 31.22 -22.30 -9.74
N ARG A 499 31.87 -21.19 -10.09
CA ARG A 499 31.79 -19.91 -9.35
C ARG A 499 30.34 -19.47 -9.15
N LYS A 500 29.56 -19.48 -10.22
CA LYS A 500 28.17 -19.00 -10.18
C LYS A 500 27.28 -19.87 -9.29
N ALA A 501 27.46 -21.19 -9.31
CA ALA A 501 26.71 -22.12 -8.47
C ALA A 501 27.09 -21.96 -6.99
N VAL A 502 28.40 -21.87 -6.69
CA VAL A 502 28.90 -21.68 -5.32
C VAL A 502 28.49 -20.32 -4.75
N GLU A 503 28.56 -19.24 -5.53
CA GLU A 503 28.09 -17.94 -5.09
C GLU A 503 26.59 -17.92 -4.82
N THR A 504 25.80 -18.58 -5.67
CA THR A 504 24.35 -18.72 -5.48
C THR A 504 24.05 -19.50 -4.20
N PHE A 505 24.78 -20.57 -3.93
CA PHE A 505 24.66 -21.35 -2.68
C PHE A 505 25.01 -20.53 -1.43
N LEU A 506 26.10 -19.75 -1.48
CA LEU A 506 26.49 -18.87 -0.38
C LEU A 506 25.42 -17.80 -0.11
N GLY A 507 24.76 -17.31 -1.16
CA GLY A 507 23.70 -16.30 -1.06
C GLY A 507 24.15 -15.10 -0.22
N ARG A 508 23.35 -14.69 0.76
CA ARG A 508 23.72 -13.57 1.67
C ARG A 508 24.96 -13.82 2.53
N LYS A 509 25.37 -15.08 2.74
CA LYS A 509 26.55 -15.40 3.57
C LYS A 509 27.84 -14.89 2.96
N ARG A 510 27.88 -14.68 1.63
CA ARG A 510 29.05 -14.09 0.96
C ARG A 510 29.30 -12.62 1.36
N PHE A 511 28.28 -11.96 1.91
CA PHE A 511 28.33 -10.57 2.35
C PHE A 511 28.53 -10.40 3.86
N TYR A 512 28.85 -11.49 4.57
CA TYR A 512 29.05 -11.40 6.01
C TYR A 512 30.38 -10.73 6.33
N ILE A 513 30.39 -10.00 7.43
CA ILE A 513 31.50 -9.16 7.86
C ILE A 513 32.50 -10.01 8.64
N ILE A 514 33.75 -9.95 8.24
CA ILE A 514 34.90 -10.60 8.86
C ILE A 514 35.74 -9.52 9.56
N VAL A 515 36.00 -9.73 10.85
CA VAL A 515 36.86 -8.88 11.69
C VAL A 515 37.86 -9.79 12.38
N ASP A 516 39.02 -9.26 12.77
CA ASP A 516 39.96 -10.00 13.61
C ASP A 516 39.27 -10.58 14.87
N GLY A 517 39.59 -11.84 15.19
CA GLY A 517 39.05 -12.57 16.34
C GLY A 517 39.24 -11.82 17.66
N ALA A 518 40.34 -11.08 17.82
CA ALA A 518 40.58 -10.24 19.00
C ALA A 518 39.54 -9.11 19.19
N HIS A 519 38.85 -8.72 18.12
CA HIS A 519 37.89 -7.60 18.10
C HIS A 519 36.46 -8.02 17.74
N CYS A 520 36.23 -9.30 17.47
CA CYS A 520 34.93 -9.90 17.16
C CYS A 520 33.83 -9.50 18.17
N HIS A 521 34.10 -9.65 19.48
CA HIS A 521 33.13 -9.30 20.51
C HIS A 521 32.71 -7.83 20.47
N LYS A 522 33.66 -6.92 20.20
CA LYS A 522 33.38 -5.48 20.10
C LYS A 522 32.59 -5.13 18.84
N ALA A 523 32.89 -5.78 17.72
CA ALA A 523 32.09 -5.66 16.49
C ALA A 523 30.63 -6.11 16.71
N MET A 524 30.42 -7.18 17.48
CA MET A 524 29.08 -7.63 17.90
C MET A 524 28.36 -6.61 18.79
N GLN A 525 29.06 -6.00 19.75
CA GLN A 525 28.51 -4.93 20.59
C GLN A 525 28.05 -3.72 19.76
N ILE A 526 28.84 -3.32 18.76
CA ILE A 526 28.48 -2.23 17.85
C ILE A 526 27.25 -2.61 17.03
N LEU A 527 27.21 -3.82 16.47
CA LEU A 527 26.05 -4.33 15.73
C LEU A 527 24.76 -4.28 16.57
N GLN A 528 24.86 -4.60 17.86
CA GLN A 528 23.73 -4.51 18.80
C GLN A 528 23.36 -3.06 19.13
N LYS A 529 24.33 -2.22 19.50
CA LYS A 529 24.12 -0.84 19.96
C LYS A 529 23.56 0.06 18.85
N GLU A 530 24.14 -0.01 17.66
CA GLU A 530 23.76 0.79 16.48
C GLU A 530 22.55 0.19 15.74
N ARG A 531 21.98 -0.93 16.26
CA ARG A 531 20.84 -1.65 15.68
C ARG A 531 21.04 -1.91 14.18
N ILE A 532 22.18 -2.50 13.83
CA ILE A 532 22.53 -2.75 12.43
C ILE A 532 21.78 -3.98 11.95
N TYR A 533 20.64 -3.72 11.33
CA TYR A 533 19.77 -4.74 10.78
C TYR A 533 20.12 -5.14 9.37
N ASP A 534 21.24 -4.82 8.76
CA ASP A 534 21.52 -5.31 7.38
C ASP A 534 22.86 -6.02 7.24
N GLY A 535 23.76 -5.86 8.21
CA GLY A 535 24.99 -6.64 8.32
C GLY A 535 24.84 -7.87 9.20
N ASN A 536 25.69 -8.87 8.97
CA ASN A 536 25.93 -9.99 9.87
C ASN A 536 27.44 -10.10 10.10
N VAL A 537 27.86 -10.09 11.36
CA VAL A 537 29.28 -10.27 11.74
C VAL A 537 29.51 -11.75 12.03
N VAL A 538 30.55 -12.33 11.43
CA VAL A 538 30.97 -13.69 11.72
C VAL A 538 31.69 -13.72 13.06
N ILE A 539 31.39 -14.74 13.87
CA ILE A 539 32.03 -14.95 15.17
C ILE A 539 33.41 -15.59 14.95
N THR A 540 34.37 -14.78 14.52
CA THR A 540 35.68 -15.25 14.01
C THR A 540 36.54 -15.92 15.07
N ASP A 541 36.37 -15.56 16.34
CA ASP A 541 37.06 -16.14 17.51
C ASP A 541 36.58 -17.54 17.90
N LYS A 542 35.42 -17.99 17.39
CA LYS A 542 34.83 -19.31 17.68
C LYS A 542 34.77 -20.26 16.49
N LEU A 543 35.28 -19.85 15.33
CA LEU A 543 35.30 -20.73 14.15
C LEU A 543 36.31 -21.87 14.35
N PRO A 544 35.91 -23.13 14.08
CA PRO A 544 36.83 -24.26 14.13
C PRO A 544 37.90 -24.13 13.06
N GLU A 545 39.10 -24.60 13.37
CA GLU A 545 40.18 -24.74 12.40
C GLU A 545 40.03 -26.09 11.70
N THR A 546 39.66 -26.04 10.42
CA THR A 546 39.52 -27.21 9.56
C THR A 546 40.25 -26.96 8.26
N GLU A 547 40.85 -28.01 7.69
CA GLU A 547 41.37 -27.98 6.32
C GLU A 547 40.23 -28.06 5.31
N ALA A 548 40.49 -27.68 4.06
CA ALA A 548 39.50 -27.85 2.99
C ALA A 548 39.45 -29.32 2.58
N VAL A 549 38.23 -29.84 2.45
CA VAL A 549 38.00 -31.23 2.02
C VAL A 549 38.19 -31.31 0.51
N GLU A 550 38.92 -32.30 0.04
CA GLU A 550 39.13 -32.59 -1.39
C GLU A 550 37.79 -32.88 -2.09
N GLY A 551 37.58 -32.32 -3.27
CA GLY A 551 36.32 -32.42 -4.04
C GLY A 551 35.20 -31.50 -3.53
N SER A 552 35.42 -30.75 -2.45
CA SER A 552 34.41 -29.84 -1.91
C SER A 552 34.44 -28.45 -2.55
N ALA A 553 33.32 -27.73 -2.45
CA ALA A 553 33.24 -26.32 -2.87
C ALA A 553 34.20 -25.40 -2.09
N ALA A 554 34.77 -25.84 -0.96
CA ALA A 554 35.77 -25.08 -0.21
C ALA A 554 37.16 -25.12 -0.88
N GLU A 555 37.48 -26.20 -1.58
CA GLU A 555 38.79 -26.40 -2.22
C GLU A 555 39.05 -25.38 -3.32
N ILE A 556 38.01 -25.06 -4.10
CA ILE A 556 38.14 -24.18 -5.27
C ILE A 556 38.33 -22.69 -4.93
N LEU A 557 38.31 -22.31 -3.65
CA LEU A 557 38.44 -20.92 -3.20
C LEU A 557 39.83 -20.68 -2.59
N ARG A 558 40.62 -19.79 -3.21
CA ARG A 558 41.89 -19.31 -2.63
C ARG A 558 41.65 -18.07 -1.78
N ILE A 559 41.84 -18.23 -0.46
CA ILE A 559 41.55 -17.20 0.55
C ILE A 559 42.77 -17.04 1.46
N PRO A 560 43.54 -15.94 1.35
CA PRO A 560 44.71 -15.69 2.20
C PRO A 560 44.35 -15.41 3.67
N ASN A 561 43.21 -14.75 3.92
CA ASN A 561 42.78 -14.39 5.27
C ASN A 561 42.34 -15.63 6.07
N VAL A 562 42.98 -15.87 7.22
CA VAL A 562 42.78 -17.06 8.05
C VAL A 562 41.32 -17.21 8.52
N TYR A 563 40.69 -16.13 8.98
CA TYR A 563 39.31 -16.18 9.47
C TYR A 563 38.29 -16.39 8.35
N ALA A 564 38.50 -15.76 7.19
CA ALA A 564 37.69 -16.01 6.01
C ALA A 564 37.87 -17.45 5.50
N ARG A 565 39.09 -17.99 5.52
CA ARG A 565 39.34 -19.39 5.16
C ARG A 565 38.60 -20.36 6.07
N ARG A 566 38.66 -20.16 7.39
CA ARG A 566 37.89 -20.96 8.38
C ARG A 566 36.38 -20.84 8.13
N TYR A 567 35.89 -19.65 7.82
CA TYR A 567 34.48 -19.42 7.51
C TYR A 567 34.03 -20.14 6.22
N ALA A 568 34.84 -20.08 5.17
CA ALA A 568 34.60 -20.79 3.91
C ALA A 568 34.54 -22.31 4.15
N ASN A 569 35.50 -22.86 4.87
CA ASN A 569 35.57 -24.28 5.17
C ASN A 569 34.35 -24.73 5.99
N TYR A 570 33.94 -23.96 6.99
CA TYR A 570 32.73 -24.22 7.76
C TYR A 570 31.46 -24.27 6.89
N LEU A 571 31.36 -23.43 5.86
CA LEU A 571 30.19 -23.37 4.99
C LEU A 571 30.20 -24.40 3.86
N LEU A 572 31.38 -24.72 3.31
CA LEU A 572 31.52 -25.37 2.02
C LEU A 572 32.17 -26.76 2.08
N ASN A 573 32.84 -27.14 3.17
CA ASN A 573 33.43 -28.50 3.29
C ASN A 573 32.38 -29.61 3.19
N GLY A 574 31.14 -29.33 3.61
CA GLY A 574 30.03 -30.28 3.52
C GLY A 574 29.34 -30.30 2.17
N ILE A 575 29.83 -29.56 1.16
CA ILE A 575 29.23 -29.46 -0.18
C ILE A 575 30.20 -30.04 -1.20
N HIS A 576 29.92 -31.25 -1.65
CA HIS A 576 30.67 -31.93 -2.70
C HIS A 576 30.30 -31.38 -4.08
N LEU A 577 31.27 -31.21 -4.97
CA LEU A 577 31.04 -30.77 -6.36
C LEU A 577 30.74 -32.00 -7.23
N CYS A 578 29.50 -32.11 -7.71
CA CYS A 578 29.00 -33.27 -8.46
C CYS A 578 28.89 -32.98 -9.95
N GLU A 579 29.54 -33.77 -10.80
CA GLU A 579 29.54 -33.55 -12.25
C GLU A 579 28.21 -33.96 -12.91
N ASN A 580 27.50 -34.92 -12.33
CA ASN A 580 26.24 -35.45 -12.87
C ASN A 580 25.21 -35.74 -11.77
N LEU A 581 24.00 -36.10 -12.20
CA LEU A 581 22.87 -36.34 -11.32
C LEU A 581 23.05 -37.62 -10.48
N GLU A 582 23.70 -38.63 -11.04
CA GLU A 582 24.01 -39.88 -10.37
C GLU A 582 24.93 -39.65 -9.17
N GLU A 583 25.98 -38.85 -9.34
CA GLU A 583 26.88 -38.44 -8.28
C GLU A 583 26.14 -37.58 -7.25
N LEU A 584 25.31 -36.62 -7.69
CA LEU A 584 24.52 -35.79 -6.78
C LEU A 584 23.62 -36.61 -5.83
N HIS A 585 23.05 -37.72 -6.32
CA HIS A 585 22.21 -38.61 -5.54
C HIS A 585 22.98 -39.31 -4.40
N GLU A 586 24.27 -39.63 -4.61
CA GLU A 586 25.14 -40.23 -3.60
C GLU A 586 25.56 -39.23 -2.49
N TYR A 587 25.39 -37.92 -2.72
CA TYR A 587 25.69 -36.85 -1.75
C TYR A 587 24.43 -36.12 -1.25
N PRO A 588 23.44 -36.81 -0.65
CA PRO A 588 22.15 -36.20 -0.27
C PRO A 588 22.27 -35.18 0.87
N LYS A 589 23.37 -35.23 1.64
CA LYS A 589 23.62 -34.28 2.74
C LYS A 589 24.15 -32.93 2.24
N GLY A 590 24.79 -32.91 1.07
CA GLY A 590 25.47 -31.73 0.55
C GLY A 590 26.23 -32.03 -0.74
N GLY A 591 25.55 -31.85 -1.86
CA GLY A 591 26.12 -31.95 -3.20
C GLY A 591 25.62 -30.78 -4.07
N LEU A 592 26.46 -30.29 -4.97
CA LEU A 592 26.17 -29.16 -5.83
C LEU A 592 26.62 -29.46 -7.26
N MET A 593 25.76 -29.17 -8.23
CA MET A 593 26.06 -29.26 -9.67
C MET A 593 26.28 -27.87 -10.28
N ARG A 594 26.95 -27.83 -11.44
CA ARG A 594 27.33 -26.59 -12.16
C ARG A 594 26.12 -25.77 -12.60
N ASP A 595 25.01 -26.44 -12.90
CA ASP A 595 23.75 -25.84 -13.35
C ASP A 595 22.89 -25.28 -12.20
N GLY A 596 23.34 -25.44 -10.96
CA GLY A 596 22.65 -24.95 -9.76
C GLY A 596 21.74 -25.98 -9.09
N MET A 597 21.75 -27.25 -9.51
CA MET A 597 21.07 -28.31 -8.77
C MET A 597 21.81 -28.59 -7.45
N LEU A 598 21.08 -28.54 -6.33
CA LEU A 598 21.61 -28.63 -4.98
C LEU A 598 20.92 -29.75 -4.22
N ALA A 599 21.70 -30.72 -3.73
CA ALA A 599 21.26 -31.71 -2.75
C ALA A 599 21.71 -31.27 -1.35
N LYS A 600 20.78 -31.16 -0.40
CA LYS A 600 21.07 -30.77 0.98
C LYS A 600 20.03 -31.33 1.94
N SER A 601 20.49 -31.87 3.07
CA SER A 601 19.60 -32.43 4.11
C SER A 601 18.59 -33.44 3.56
N TYR A 602 19.00 -34.29 2.61
CA TYR A 602 18.17 -35.29 1.92
C TYR A 602 17.05 -34.70 1.04
N ALA A 603 17.18 -33.43 0.62
CA ALA A 603 16.29 -32.78 -0.33
C ALA A 603 17.07 -32.20 -1.50
N VAL A 604 16.45 -32.16 -2.68
CA VAL A 604 17.04 -31.62 -3.91
C VAL A 604 16.25 -30.40 -4.36
N ALA A 605 16.95 -29.35 -4.79
CA ALA A 605 16.36 -28.12 -5.31
C ALA A 605 17.18 -27.54 -6.47
N MET A 606 16.50 -26.82 -7.38
CA MET A 606 17.14 -26.04 -8.43
C MET A 606 17.29 -24.59 -7.95
N MET A 607 18.51 -24.06 -7.90
CA MET A 607 18.76 -22.67 -7.50
C MET A 607 18.55 -21.69 -8.65
N ASP A 608 17.99 -20.51 -8.36
CA ASP A 608 17.92 -19.42 -9.35
C ASP A 608 19.28 -18.70 -9.46
N MET A 609 20.05 -19.09 -10.47
CA MET A 609 21.35 -18.49 -10.76
C MET A 609 21.25 -17.20 -11.59
N ARG A 610 20.07 -16.84 -12.13
CA ARG A 610 19.95 -15.69 -13.07
C ARG A 610 20.22 -14.37 -12.39
N ARG A 611 19.84 -14.24 -11.12
CA ARG A 611 19.98 -13.02 -10.30
C ARG A 611 21.30 -12.93 -9.53
N THR A 612 22.18 -13.92 -9.68
CA THR A 612 23.44 -13.95 -8.93
C THR A 612 24.48 -13.07 -9.62
N GLU A 613 24.73 -11.90 -9.04
CA GLU A 613 25.91 -11.09 -9.33
C GLU A 613 27.17 -11.76 -8.76
N LEU A 614 28.19 -11.93 -9.61
CA LEU A 614 29.46 -12.52 -9.23
C LEU A 614 30.27 -11.52 -8.41
N CYS A 615 30.73 -11.93 -7.24
CA CYS A 615 31.45 -11.11 -6.28
C CYS A 615 32.75 -11.76 -5.79
N LEU A 616 33.04 -13.01 -6.17
CA LEU A 616 34.22 -13.75 -5.71
C LEU A 616 35.34 -13.76 -6.76
N GLY A 617 36.58 -13.52 -6.31
CA GLY A 617 37.80 -13.60 -7.10
C GLY A 617 38.17 -12.31 -7.84
N ALA A 618 39.42 -12.22 -8.29
CA ALA A 618 39.99 -11.04 -8.94
C ALA A 618 39.22 -10.57 -10.20
N ASP A 619 38.58 -11.49 -10.92
CA ASP A 619 37.77 -11.20 -12.11
C ASP A 619 36.35 -10.68 -11.79
N ALA A 620 35.93 -10.67 -10.52
CA ALA A 620 34.58 -10.24 -10.14
C ALA A 620 34.27 -8.81 -10.60
N ILE A 621 35.24 -7.90 -10.54
CA ILE A 621 35.10 -6.52 -11.01
C ILE A 621 34.82 -6.49 -12.51
N ARG A 622 35.59 -7.24 -13.31
CA ARG A 622 35.39 -7.33 -14.77
C ARG A 622 33.99 -7.85 -15.09
N CYS A 623 33.57 -8.94 -14.44
CA CYS A 623 32.25 -9.53 -14.66
C CYS A 623 31.11 -8.60 -14.24
N GLN A 624 31.19 -7.94 -13.08
CA GLN A 624 30.18 -6.97 -12.65
C GLN A 624 30.12 -5.76 -13.58
N LEU A 625 31.25 -5.32 -14.11
CA LEU A 625 31.34 -4.18 -15.02
C LEU A 625 30.70 -4.51 -16.37
N GLU A 626 31.01 -5.67 -16.95
CA GLU A 626 30.35 -6.13 -18.18
C GLU A 626 28.83 -6.27 -18.01
N GLN A 627 28.40 -6.88 -16.91
CA GLN A 627 26.97 -7.04 -16.60
C GLN A 627 26.29 -5.68 -16.41
N SER A 628 26.87 -4.77 -15.62
CA SER A 628 26.30 -3.45 -15.34
C SER A 628 26.25 -2.57 -16.60
N ARG A 629 27.24 -2.69 -17.51
CA ARG A 629 27.22 -1.99 -18.81
C ARG A 629 26.11 -2.48 -19.71
N LYS A 630 25.89 -3.80 -19.76
CA LYS A 630 24.79 -4.39 -20.52
C LYS A 630 23.42 -3.97 -19.97
N GLU A 631 23.25 -4.03 -18.65
CA GLU A 631 22.02 -3.57 -17.98
C GLU A 631 21.77 -2.07 -18.23
N LEU A 632 22.82 -1.25 -18.22
CA LEU A 632 22.73 0.18 -18.54
C LEU A 632 22.28 0.42 -19.98
N GLU A 633 22.85 -0.32 -20.95
CA GLU A 633 22.48 -0.20 -22.36
C GLU A 633 21.01 -0.59 -22.60
N GLU A 634 20.59 -1.73 -22.04
CA GLU A 634 19.19 -2.19 -22.11
C GLU A 634 18.24 -1.15 -21.52
N LEU A 635 18.56 -0.61 -20.34
CA LEU A 635 17.72 0.37 -19.65
C LEU A 635 17.67 1.71 -20.41
N GLN A 636 18.77 2.15 -21.02
CA GLN A 636 18.82 3.35 -21.85
C GLN A 636 17.97 3.21 -23.11
N VAL A 637 17.95 2.04 -23.76
CA VAL A 637 17.09 1.78 -24.92
C VAL A 637 15.62 1.95 -24.53
N VAL A 638 15.18 1.34 -23.43
CA VAL A 638 13.78 1.46 -23.00
C VAL A 638 13.46 2.89 -22.55
N GLN A 639 14.38 3.59 -21.88
CA GLN A 639 14.19 4.99 -21.51
C GLN A 639 14.01 5.91 -22.73
N ARG A 640 14.75 5.67 -23.82
CA ARG A 640 14.56 6.44 -25.06
C ARG A 640 13.17 6.24 -25.63
N ALA A 641 12.70 4.99 -25.69
CA ALA A 641 11.35 4.67 -26.16
C ALA A 641 10.26 5.36 -25.30
N ASP A 642 10.40 5.35 -23.97
CA ASP A 642 9.48 6.03 -23.06
C ASP A 642 9.49 7.56 -23.26
N LYS A 643 10.68 8.17 -23.45
CA LYS A 643 10.80 9.60 -23.71
C LYS A 643 10.19 10.00 -25.04
N GLU A 644 10.36 9.18 -26.08
CA GLU A 644 9.73 9.37 -27.38
C GLU A 644 8.20 9.28 -27.26
N ALA A 645 7.67 8.25 -26.59
CA ALA A 645 6.24 8.12 -26.32
C ALA A 645 5.67 9.32 -25.55
N LEU A 646 6.39 9.78 -24.50
CA LEU A 646 6.00 10.96 -23.73
C LEU A 646 5.97 12.22 -24.59
N SER A 647 6.99 12.41 -25.45
CA SER A 647 7.05 13.57 -26.36
C SER A 647 5.89 13.58 -27.34
N GLN A 648 5.48 12.40 -27.83
CA GLN A 648 4.35 12.26 -28.74
C GLN A 648 3.02 12.60 -28.03
N VAL A 649 2.82 12.11 -26.81
CA VAL A 649 1.62 12.43 -26.01
C VAL A 649 1.55 13.94 -25.72
N ILE A 650 2.67 14.58 -25.37
CA ILE A 650 2.70 16.04 -25.16
C ILE A 650 2.29 16.78 -26.43
N LYS A 651 2.85 16.39 -27.59
CA LYS A 651 2.52 16.97 -28.89
C LYS A 651 1.03 16.86 -29.22
N TYR A 652 0.40 15.71 -28.93
CA TYR A 652 -1.03 15.52 -29.13
C TYR A 652 -1.87 16.47 -28.28
N ARG A 653 -1.50 16.64 -27.01
CA ARG A 653 -2.23 17.51 -26.09
C ARG A 653 -2.07 18.99 -26.41
N ASP A 654 -0.87 19.41 -26.84
CA ASP A 654 -0.64 20.79 -27.25
C ASP A 654 -1.49 21.13 -28.48
N ALA A 655 -1.60 20.22 -29.45
CA ALA A 655 -2.49 20.38 -30.61
C ALA A 655 -3.97 20.49 -30.21
N ILE A 656 -4.42 19.75 -29.19
CA ILE A 656 -5.79 19.85 -28.65
C ILE A 656 -6.01 21.22 -27.99
N LYS A 657 -5.03 21.73 -27.23
CA LYS A 657 -5.12 23.01 -26.52
C LYS A 657 -5.05 24.24 -27.42
N GLU A 658 -4.50 24.11 -28.63
CA GLU A 658 -4.49 25.20 -29.61
C GLU A 658 -5.89 25.55 -30.15
N ILE A 659 -6.87 24.67 -30.00
CA ILE A 659 -8.26 24.91 -30.40
C ILE A 659 -9.02 25.56 -29.23
N ASP A 660 -9.73 26.65 -29.52
CA ASP A 660 -10.70 27.18 -28.57
C ASP A 660 -11.97 26.32 -28.68
N TRP A 661 -12.35 25.69 -27.58
CA TRP A 661 -13.45 24.74 -27.54
C TRP A 661 -14.76 25.39 -27.07
N ASP A 662 -14.78 26.70 -26.83
CA ASP A 662 -16.02 27.43 -26.57
C ASP A 662 -16.76 27.74 -27.88
N GLY A 663 -17.80 26.94 -28.16
CA GLY A 663 -18.66 27.13 -29.33
C GLY A 663 -19.36 28.51 -29.36
N GLY A 664 -19.44 29.23 -28.25
CA GLY A 664 -19.98 30.59 -28.18
C GLY A 664 -19.07 31.66 -28.81
N HIS A 665 -17.77 31.38 -28.95
CA HIS A 665 -16.82 32.28 -29.61
C HIS A 665 -16.88 32.20 -31.13
N TYR A 666 -17.65 31.26 -31.69
CA TYR A 666 -17.75 31.03 -33.12
C TYR A 666 -19.16 31.30 -33.64
N ASP A 667 -19.26 32.10 -34.71
CA ASP A 667 -20.53 32.34 -35.39
C ASP A 667 -20.71 31.38 -36.57
N PHE A 668 -21.29 30.21 -36.29
CA PHE A 668 -21.54 29.16 -37.29
C PHE A 668 -22.54 29.58 -38.38
N GLY A 669 -23.24 30.71 -38.19
CA GLY A 669 -24.15 31.32 -39.17
C GLY A 669 -23.48 32.37 -40.06
N ALA A 670 -22.18 32.66 -39.89
CA ALA A 670 -21.51 33.75 -40.57
C ALA A 670 -21.60 33.71 -42.10
N ALA A 671 -21.51 32.52 -42.70
CA ALA A 671 -21.65 32.35 -44.16
C ALA A 671 -23.05 32.71 -44.67
N TYR A 672 -24.10 32.40 -43.89
CA TYR A 672 -25.48 32.78 -44.20
C TYR A 672 -25.70 34.28 -44.00
N GLY A 673 -25.25 34.83 -42.87
CA GLY A 673 -25.34 36.26 -42.56
C GLY A 673 -24.64 37.13 -43.60
N LEU A 674 -23.48 36.68 -44.10
CA LEU A 674 -22.76 37.35 -45.18
C LEU A 674 -23.56 37.36 -46.50
N LYS A 675 -24.18 36.22 -46.84
CA LYS A 675 -25.00 36.06 -48.06
C LYS A 675 -26.27 36.91 -48.01
N ASP A 676 -26.93 36.96 -46.84
CA ASP A 676 -28.16 37.73 -46.65
C ASP A 676 -27.90 39.24 -46.61
N CYS A 677 -26.84 39.67 -45.90
CA CYS A 677 -26.39 41.05 -45.87
C CYS A 677 -25.99 41.54 -47.29
N GLY A 678 -25.32 40.70 -48.08
CA GLY A 678 -25.01 40.97 -49.48
C GLY A 678 -26.25 41.24 -50.32
N LYS A 679 -27.27 40.37 -50.25
CA LYS A 679 -28.54 40.55 -50.97
C LYS A 679 -29.27 41.84 -50.57
N ARG A 680 -29.30 42.15 -49.27
CA ARG A 680 -29.92 43.37 -48.75
C ARG A 680 -29.21 44.61 -49.26
N ARG A 681 -27.88 44.61 -49.26
CA ARG A 681 -27.08 45.71 -49.81
C ARG A 681 -27.35 45.90 -51.29
N ASP A 682 -27.37 44.83 -52.07
CA ASP A 682 -27.59 44.90 -53.52
C ASP A 682 -29.00 45.42 -53.85
N SER A 683 -30.02 45.10 -53.04
CA SER A 683 -31.35 45.71 -53.14
C SER A 683 -31.33 47.22 -52.85
N LEU A 684 -30.65 47.66 -51.78
CA LEU A 684 -30.55 49.08 -51.42
C LEU A 684 -29.80 49.90 -52.47
N VAL A 685 -28.77 49.31 -53.09
CA VAL A 685 -28.04 49.93 -54.21
C VAL A 685 -28.97 50.07 -55.42
N LYS A 686 -29.75 49.03 -55.74
CA LYS A 686 -30.71 49.07 -56.83
C LYS A 686 -31.81 50.11 -56.62
N ASP A 687 -32.38 50.20 -55.41
CA ASP A 687 -33.40 51.19 -55.06
C ASP A 687 -32.85 52.63 -55.17
N ARG A 688 -31.57 52.82 -54.82
CA ARG A 688 -30.89 54.10 -55.01
C ARG A 688 -30.69 54.43 -56.49
N GLU A 689 -30.26 53.47 -57.31
CA GLU A 689 -30.09 53.63 -58.76
C GLU A 689 -31.43 53.94 -59.45
N GLU A 690 -32.54 53.31 -59.03
CA GLU A 690 -33.89 53.58 -59.56
C GLU A 690 -34.38 55.00 -59.23
N ILE A 691 -34.07 55.52 -58.03
CA ILE A 691 -34.39 56.91 -57.66
C ILE A 691 -33.50 57.91 -58.41
N GLU A 692 -32.20 57.62 -58.58
CA GLU A 692 -31.27 58.46 -59.36
C GLU A 692 -31.60 58.48 -60.87
N ALA A 693 -32.24 57.43 -61.40
CA ALA A 693 -32.65 57.31 -62.81
C ALA A 693 -34.02 57.96 -63.14
N ASN A 694 -34.73 58.52 -62.16
CA ASN A 694 -36.06 59.11 -62.35
C ASN A 694 -35.97 60.48 -63.07
N PRO A 695 -36.60 60.67 -64.26
CA PRO A 695 -36.42 61.87 -65.10
C PRO A 695 -36.96 63.20 -64.53
N ASP A 696 -37.66 63.19 -63.40
CA ASP A 696 -38.17 64.40 -62.72
C ASP A 696 -37.17 65.04 -61.73
N LEU A 697 -35.94 64.52 -61.62
CA LEU A 697 -34.86 65.14 -60.86
C LEU A 697 -34.30 66.36 -61.64
N PRO A 698 -34.31 67.59 -61.09
CA PRO A 698 -33.59 68.69 -61.71
C PRO A 698 -32.09 68.37 -61.69
N GLN A 699 -31.49 68.21 -62.87
CA GLN A 699 -30.04 68.17 -63.02
C GLN A 699 -29.47 69.46 -62.42
N SER A 700 -28.52 69.32 -61.50
CA SER A 700 -27.64 70.40 -61.04
C SER A 700 -26.29 70.29 -61.73
#